data_AF-A0A978THU3-F1
#
_entry.id   AF-A0A978THU3-F1
#
_cell.length_a   1.000
_cell.length_b   1.000
_cell.length_c   1.000
_cell.angle_alpha   90.00
_cell.angle_beta   90.00
_cell.angle_gamma   90.00
#
_symmetry.space_group_name_H-M   'P 1'
#
loop_
_entity.id
_entity.type
_entity.pdbx_description
1 polymer ?
#
loop_
_entity_poly.entity_id
_entity_poly.type
_entity_poly.pdbx_seq_one_letter_code
_entity_poly.pdbx_strand_id
1 'polypeptide(L)'
;MTTHPSTHPPTTPAPWQPVWEIVRFELRESFRTRFVLLAFGFFFVVGLLVMHVKGSDVLFFPALRPALGLDTKPGELIPYANSPLAIMQAVGYFAGIPLAIVVAGIFADRATKDFTANMDGLLFTSPLKEWQFATGRLIASAVISLVISLGLGLGLLLGAALPWMAPERIGPFNLASYVQPYLYSVIPNIVIFGLMSFALGLLTRRTLTSYLAIVGIWFATSIITFVLSLLNLDQFWQLVAQPFFPTYQIAYAVRFWTKIEQNTLNVPFAPVIWLSRLIYLGLSIAFFAWVWRRFSFAGMATAQPNPRLERFLDWAERRLLFWKTPSPPELSAEASPIRSASAVAPIAHRHYGPGAQLQHGWRIAQLELKRLLWNPLVLAILSISIVVLMVLLGTSIRDNSGEPALPATLFIVEMASLLMKFLAPLLIIFLAGDLVWREREVKVDPLSDPLPVRSWAVVLGKLLALALILGLVLVLLMVGGLLAQTVQQYTHYELGVYAVGLFTLVLVDLLLISILAITIQVLVNQKFLGYFLSAALVILFAQGGGLFRSARLLQYGYKPDAHYSPISGYGGMLAAVRWYQGYWLAIALLLICISILFWVRGVDTQPKQRWRIARQRFTRPMQTVMGLSALTAALLGGWIFYNTHLLHPAPSRAQVTDQVIAYEKAYGHLIDAQPKITAIDLQGDLYPDEDGRFAVKGTYTLENKTPQPIDTILLNLPKRIQVNQIAVNGTPATATAEHPVVQAYEFALANPLQPGATAEVTFDLLQKPDPAVTREELRSVTAYFENGLNFRTVDFAPMVGFFQRPRLRDAQRREQAGLPPLDPAAEAARLTQYTPVTPTGDADLVQFSATLSTSADQLAITSGELVKEWTEDNRRYFQYQSRAPITSVAPILSGRYEVLKDQWQDVQIEMYYHPGHDRNLDRMVRGIQNTLDYASQNFGPYPHKTLRTVELPYAGEAVSHPTTIIRGERFGYLAKFDDNDPASVDEAFRIAAHETAHQWWGQQLRPSDTPGTKFLLESLPEYTANQVYGQAYGPEKLGVALRRNLDTYLKNRSQSDVPLVEAEAGHLAYQKGSLALFALQDYIGEAVVNEALANLLKQYADAPPYPSATDLVAALRQVTPEKYQYLITDLFETVTLYDNRITAATVTPRPDGKFDVTLTVNTAKMRSDNVGNETPAAMNQEEIDVGIYNAEGELIYLQKHPFSDDESSLTITVDQPPIRAGIDPLHKLIDKLPDDNITVATEA
;
A
#
# COMPACT_ATOMS: atom_id res chain seq x y z
N MET A 1 11.51 21.78 74.44
CA MET A 1 12.76 22.46 74.84
C MET A 1 13.34 23.18 73.64
N THR A 2 13.84 24.40 73.89
CA THR A 2 14.54 25.36 73.02
C THR A 2 13.79 25.94 71.82
N THR A 3 13.08 27.03 72.08
CA THR A 3 12.59 28.03 71.11
C THR A 3 13.67 29.07 70.83
N HIS A 4 14.22 29.09 69.62
CA HIS A 4 14.82 30.30 69.04
C HIS A 4 13.83 30.89 68.03
N PRO A 5 13.49 32.18 68.09
CA PRO A 5 12.71 32.83 67.05
C PRO A 5 13.62 33.13 65.85
N SER A 6 13.24 32.69 64.66
CA SER A 6 13.94 33.03 63.42
C SER A 6 13.67 34.49 63.06
N THR A 7 14.70 35.32 63.07
CA THR A 7 14.70 36.72 62.63
C THR A 7 14.86 36.85 61.10
N HIS A 8 14.01 36.17 60.35
CA HIS A 8 13.83 36.47 58.92
C HIS A 8 12.40 36.95 58.69
N PRO A 9 12.20 38.09 57.99
CA PRO A 9 10.87 38.45 57.54
C PRO A 9 10.32 37.29 56.69
N PRO A 10 9.04 36.94 56.81
CA PRO A 10 8.44 35.99 55.88
C PRO A 10 8.44 36.67 54.52
N THR A 11 9.46 36.39 53.70
CA THR A 11 9.33 36.51 52.27
C THR A 11 8.21 35.55 51.93
N THR A 12 7.00 36.07 51.78
CA THR A 12 5.92 35.30 51.18
C THR A 12 6.48 34.85 49.83
N PRO A 13 6.73 33.54 49.63
CA PRO A 13 7.33 33.08 48.40
C PRO A 13 6.44 33.54 47.26
N ALA A 14 7.05 34.01 46.17
CA ALA A 14 6.30 34.44 45.00
C ALA A 14 5.29 33.33 44.64
N PRO A 15 4.05 33.65 44.25
CA PRO A 15 2.99 32.65 44.05
C PRO A 15 3.37 31.53 43.06
N TRP A 16 4.37 31.77 42.20
CA TRP A 16 4.94 30.84 41.24
C TRP A 16 6.13 30.02 41.75
N GLN A 17 6.73 30.35 42.89
CA GLN A 17 7.90 29.61 43.41
C GLN A 17 7.59 28.11 43.63
N PRO A 18 6.45 27.71 44.24
CA PRO A 18 6.13 26.29 44.38
C PRO A 18 5.94 25.56 43.04
N VAL A 19 5.43 26.25 42.01
CA VAL A 19 5.29 25.71 40.66
C VAL A 19 6.66 25.34 40.09
N TRP A 20 7.63 26.26 40.18
CA TRP A 20 8.99 26.03 39.67
C TRP A 20 9.75 24.97 40.47
N GLU A 21 9.50 24.84 41.78
CA GLU A 21 10.07 23.77 42.59
C GLU A 21 9.55 22.38 42.17
N ILE A 22 8.25 22.26 41.89
CA ILE A 22 7.65 21.03 41.33
C ILE A 22 8.26 20.73 39.96
N VAL A 23 8.34 21.72 39.07
CA VAL A 23 8.95 21.54 37.75
C VAL A 23 10.38 21.02 37.88
N ARG A 24 11.18 21.64 38.75
CA ARG A 24 12.57 21.24 39.01
C ARG A 24 12.67 19.83 39.58
N PHE A 25 11.78 19.46 40.51
CA PHE A 25 11.73 18.13 41.09
C PHE A 25 11.42 17.07 40.02
N GLU A 26 10.34 17.25 39.26
CA GLU A 26 9.91 16.29 38.25
C GLU A 26 10.97 16.15 37.15
N LEU A 27 11.58 17.24 36.70
CA LEU A 27 12.69 17.18 35.72
C LEU A 27 13.87 16.39 36.29
N ARG A 28 14.32 16.71 37.51
CA ARG A 28 15.48 16.05 38.14
C ARG A 28 15.26 14.55 38.32
N GLU A 29 14.07 14.15 38.70
CA GLU A 29 13.72 12.73 38.82
C GLU A 29 13.67 12.05 37.46
N SER A 30 13.04 12.69 36.47
CA SER A 30 12.90 12.14 35.13
C SER A 30 14.25 11.91 34.44
N PHE A 31 15.20 12.82 34.62
CA PHE A 31 16.58 12.65 34.11
C PHE A 31 17.41 11.67 34.95
N ARG A 32 17.05 11.38 36.20
CA ARG A 32 17.64 10.28 36.98
C ARG A 32 17.15 8.92 36.50
N THR A 33 15.91 8.83 36.03
CA THR A 33 15.45 7.62 35.33
C THR A 33 16.12 7.53 33.95
N ARG A 34 16.53 6.34 33.53
CA ARG A 34 17.10 6.15 32.18
C ARG A 34 16.07 6.34 31.06
N PHE A 35 14.79 6.44 31.39
CA PHE A 35 13.69 6.49 30.42
C PHE A 35 13.77 7.68 29.47
N VAL A 36 13.94 8.92 29.97
CA VAL A 36 13.96 10.13 29.12
C VAL A 36 15.11 10.09 28.12
N LEU A 37 16.30 9.68 28.57
CA LEU A 37 17.49 9.56 27.71
C LEU A 37 17.33 8.45 26.65
N LEU A 38 16.74 7.31 27.03
CA LEU A 38 16.45 6.23 26.09
C LEU A 38 15.39 6.62 25.06
N ALA A 39 14.32 7.29 25.49
CA ALA A 39 13.27 7.78 24.60
C ALA A 39 13.81 8.86 23.64
N PHE A 40 14.57 9.83 24.15
CA PHE A 40 15.26 10.82 23.31
C PHE A 40 16.18 10.14 22.29
N GLY A 41 17.05 9.23 22.76
CA GLY A 41 18.00 8.52 21.91
C GLY A 41 17.31 7.70 20.82
N PHE A 42 16.14 7.13 21.11
CA PHE A 42 15.34 6.44 20.11
C PHE A 42 14.84 7.39 19.02
N PHE A 43 14.15 8.48 19.38
CA PHE A 43 13.67 9.45 18.40
C PHE A 43 14.83 10.05 17.59
N PHE A 44 15.97 10.28 18.24
CA PHE A 44 17.20 10.73 17.59
C PHE A 44 17.75 9.76 16.55
N VAL A 45 17.89 8.48 16.90
CA VAL A 45 18.35 7.44 15.96
C VAL A 45 17.37 7.27 14.81
N VAL A 46 16.06 7.32 15.08
CA VAL A 46 15.03 7.29 14.05
C VAL A 46 15.18 8.46 13.08
N GLY A 47 15.38 9.68 13.59
CA GLY A 47 15.62 10.87 12.75
C GLY A 47 16.86 10.71 11.87
N LEU A 48 17.96 10.22 12.43
CA LEU A 48 19.18 9.92 11.68
C LEU A 48 18.90 8.91 10.56
N LEU A 49 18.24 7.79 10.86
CA LEU A 49 17.95 6.74 9.89
C LEU A 49 17.06 7.24 8.75
N VAL A 50 16.01 7.99 9.06
CA VAL A 50 15.11 8.59 8.04
C VAL A 50 15.91 9.48 7.09
N MET A 51 16.80 10.31 7.61
CA MET A 51 17.64 11.19 6.79
C MET A 51 18.61 10.40 5.90
N HIS A 52 19.26 9.35 6.43
CA HIS A 52 20.19 8.53 5.65
C HIS A 52 19.49 7.75 4.53
N VAL A 53 18.32 7.17 4.81
CA VAL A 53 17.52 6.48 3.79
C VAL A 53 17.24 7.41 2.60
N LYS A 54 16.86 8.66 2.88
CA LYS A 54 16.52 9.63 1.84
C LYS A 54 17.73 10.26 1.15
N GLY A 55 18.83 10.49 1.87
CA GLY A 55 19.91 11.35 1.38
C GLY A 55 21.31 10.74 1.33
N SER A 56 21.56 9.52 1.82
CA SER A 56 22.91 8.92 1.82
C SER A 56 23.06 7.81 0.79
N ASP A 57 24.16 7.83 0.04
CA ASP A 57 24.55 6.76 -0.89
C ASP A 57 25.42 5.66 -0.25
N VAL A 58 25.59 5.70 1.07
CA VAL A 58 26.39 4.73 1.81
C VAL A 58 25.63 3.44 2.08
N LEU A 59 26.23 2.31 1.69
CA LEU A 59 25.83 0.94 2.08
C LEU A 59 24.36 0.60 1.76
N PHE A 60 23.64 0.15 2.79
CA PHE A 60 22.31 -0.45 2.77
C PHE A 60 21.18 0.56 2.49
N PHE A 61 21.43 1.87 2.69
CA PHE A 61 20.38 2.90 2.63
C PHE A 61 19.83 3.17 1.22
N PRO A 62 20.63 3.27 0.15
CA PRO A 62 20.13 3.31 -1.22
C PRO A 62 19.27 2.11 -1.57
N ALA A 63 19.56 0.94 -0.97
CA ALA A 63 18.78 -0.25 -1.24
C ALA A 63 17.35 -0.17 -0.69
N LEU A 64 17.10 0.69 0.30
CA LEU A 64 15.79 0.93 0.89
C LEU A 64 14.91 1.89 0.09
N ARG A 65 15.48 2.81 -0.70
CA ARG A 65 14.69 3.84 -1.42
C ARG A 65 13.65 3.25 -2.37
N PRO A 66 13.97 2.27 -3.24
CA PRO A 66 12.97 1.70 -4.14
C PRO A 66 11.84 0.99 -3.38
N ALA A 67 12.18 0.30 -2.29
CA ALA A 67 11.21 -0.40 -1.44
C ALA A 67 10.26 0.56 -0.70
N LEU A 68 10.67 1.81 -0.54
CA LEU A 68 9.89 2.88 0.06
C LEU A 68 9.26 3.82 -0.99
N GLY A 69 9.39 3.50 -2.29
CA GLY A 69 8.88 4.34 -3.39
C GLY A 69 9.59 5.69 -3.54
N LEU A 70 10.87 5.77 -3.14
CA LEU A 70 11.67 7.01 -3.12
C LEU A 70 12.72 7.08 -4.25
N ASP A 71 12.59 6.23 -5.26
CA ASP A 71 13.53 6.18 -6.39
C ASP A 71 13.13 7.19 -7.47
N THR A 72 14.14 7.79 -8.09
CA THR A 72 13.98 8.86 -9.10
C THR A 72 14.46 8.37 -10.45
N LYS A 73 13.67 8.56 -11.51
CA LYS A 73 14.05 8.18 -12.87
C LYS A 73 15.13 9.14 -13.44
N PRO A 74 15.92 8.70 -14.44
CA PRO A 74 16.82 9.62 -15.16
C PRO A 74 16.05 10.82 -15.74
N GLY A 75 16.58 12.03 -15.55
CA GLY A 75 15.92 13.28 -15.98
C GLY A 75 14.90 13.84 -14.99
N GLU A 76 14.58 13.11 -13.91
CA GLU A 76 13.64 13.54 -12.89
C GLU A 76 14.29 14.42 -11.81
N LEU A 77 13.62 15.48 -11.36
CA LEU A 77 14.11 16.29 -10.25
C LEU A 77 14.20 15.44 -8.97
N ILE A 78 15.40 15.36 -8.40
CA ILE A 78 15.67 14.59 -7.19
C ILE A 78 15.04 15.29 -5.97
N PRO A 79 14.21 14.60 -5.16
CA PRO A 79 13.66 15.19 -3.95
C PRO A 79 14.74 15.32 -2.88
N TYR A 80 14.90 16.51 -2.32
CA TYR A 80 15.87 16.74 -1.25
C TYR A 80 15.41 16.07 0.05
N ALA A 81 16.30 15.30 0.67
CA ALA A 81 16.03 14.59 1.92
C ALA A 81 15.70 15.55 3.07
N ASN A 82 16.26 16.77 3.02
CA ASN A 82 16.05 17.86 3.96
C ASN A 82 15.12 18.95 3.43
N SER A 83 14.30 18.68 2.40
CA SER A 83 13.28 19.65 1.94
C SER A 83 12.29 19.97 3.06
N PRO A 84 11.65 21.16 3.04
CA PRO A 84 10.65 21.51 4.05
C PRO A 84 9.51 20.49 4.14
N LEU A 85 8.99 20.02 3.00
CA LEU A 85 7.94 19.00 2.97
C LEU A 85 8.43 17.65 3.53
N ALA A 86 9.63 17.20 3.17
CA ALA A 86 10.18 15.93 3.64
C ALA A 86 10.36 15.92 5.17
N ILE A 87 10.85 17.02 5.74
CA ILE A 87 11.00 17.19 7.19
C ILE A 87 9.63 17.29 7.86
N MET A 88 8.70 18.08 7.31
CA MET A 88 7.34 18.21 7.84
C MET A 88 6.60 16.86 7.86
N GLN A 89 6.69 16.06 6.80
CA GLN A 89 6.09 14.73 6.76
C GLN A 89 6.75 13.76 7.75
N ALA A 90 8.08 13.78 7.86
CA ALA A 90 8.81 12.93 8.81
C ALA A 90 8.44 13.26 10.26
N VAL A 91 8.48 14.54 10.64
CA VAL A 91 8.10 14.98 11.99
C VAL A 91 6.60 14.79 12.22
N GLY A 92 5.75 15.08 11.23
CA GLY A 92 4.30 14.90 11.29
C GLY A 92 3.89 13.46 11.58
N TYR A 93 4.49 12.49 10.89
CA TYR A 93 4.21 11.07 11.11
C TYR A 93 4.46 10.66 12.59
N PHE A 94 5.58 11.10 13.15
CA PHE A 94 5.92 10.81 14.55
C PHE A 94 5.15 11.69 15.55
N ALA A 95 4.71 12.89 15.16
CA ALA A 95 3.86 13.77 15.96
C ALA A 95 2.43 13.25 16.13
N GLY A 96 2.04 12.20 15.38
CA GLY A 96 0.76 11.52 15.50
C GLY A 96 0.68 10.53 16.67
N ILE A 97 0.25 9.29 16.37
CA ILE A 97 0.08 8.21 17.37
C ILE A 97 1.35 7.95 18.21
N PRO A 98 2.57 7.86 17.66
CA PRO A 98 3.76 7.60 18.45
C PRO A 98 3.98 8.63 19.55
N LEU A 99 3.88 9.92 19.22
CA LEU A 99 3.98 11.00 20.20
C LEU A 99 2.79 10.99 21.17
N ALA A 100 1.57 10.76 20.69
CA ALA A 100 0.37 10.72 21.54
C ALA A 100 0.49 9.68 22.67
N ILE A 101 1.00 8.47 22.38
CA ILE A 101 1.22 7.41 23.38
C ILE A 101 2.27 7.83 24.41
N VAL A 102 3.38 8.42 23.96
CA VAL A 102 4.45 8.90 24.84
C VAL A 102 3.94 10.03 25.75
N VAL A 103 3.22 11.00 25.17
CA VAL A 103 2.60 12.13 25.88
C VAL A 103 1.57 11.64 26.89
N ALA A 104 0.69 10.70 26.53
CA ALA A 104 -0.26 10.10 27.47
C ALA A 104 0.45 9.53 28.70
N GLY A 105 1.50 8.75 28.47
CA GLY A 105 2.27 8.14 29.54
C GLY A 105 2.87 9.16 30.49
N ILE A 106 3.54 10.17 29.95
CA ILE A 106 4.24 11.20 30.73
C ILE A 106 3.26 12.03 31.56
N PHE A 107 2.17 12.50 30.94
CA PHE A 107 1.18 13.35 31.59
C PHE A 107 0.32 12.57 32.59
N ALA A 108 -0.13 11.36 32.23
CA ALA A 108 -0.96 10.55 33.12
C ALA A 108 -0.19 10.01 34.32
N ASP A 109 1.07 9.59 34.14
CA ASP A 109 1.94 9.17 35.24
C ASP A 109 2.09 10.30 36.27
N ARG A 110 2.46 11.51 35.84
CA ARG A 110 2.60 12.66 36.75
C ARG A 110 1.28 13.09 37.38
N ALA A 111 0.15 12.95 36.69
CA ALA A 111 -1.15 13.23 37.28
C ALA A 111 -1.52 12.24 38.40
N THR A 112 -1.01 11.00 38.35
CA THR A 112 -1.48 9.89 39.19
C THR A 112 -0.45 9.36 40.18
N LYS A 113 0.82 9.74 40.00
CA LYS A 113 1.99 9.26 40.73
C LYS A 113 1.83 9.23 42.25
N ASP A 114 1.31 10.30 42.84
CA ASP A 114 1.19 10.36 44.31
C ASP A 114 0.15 9.39 44.84
N PHE A 115 -0.94 9.16 44.11
CA PHE A 115 -1.93 8.16 44.49
C PHE A 115 -1.34 6.75 44.40
N THR A 116 -0.56 6.46 43.35
CA THR A 116 0.11 5.15 43.22
C THR A 116 1.16 4.91 44.30
N ALA A 117 1.81 5.99 44.78
CA ALA A 117 2.80 5.94 45.84
C ALA A 117 2.20 6.08 47.26
N ASN A 118 0.88 6.29 47.39
CA ASN A 118 0.18 6.65 48.64
C ASN A 118 0.79 7.89 49.35
N MET A 119 1.24 8.87 48.57
CA MET A 119 1.84 10.14 49.04
C MET A 119 0.86 11.31 48.97
N ASP A 120 -0.30 11.11 48.35
CA ASP A 120 -1.35 12.11 48.13
C ASP A 120 -1.86 12.71 49.44
N GLY A 121 -2.06 11.90 50.48
CA GLY A 121 -2.49 12.38 51.80
C GLY A 121 -1.54 13.39 52.43
N LEU A 122 -0.22 13.24 52.25
CA LEU A 122 0.78 14.17 52.79
C LEU A 122 0.83 15.47 51.98
N LEU A 123 0.72 15.37 50.65
CA LEU A 123 0.74 16.53 49.74
C LEU A 123 -0.50 17.41 49.91
N PHE A 124 -1.68 16.82 50.08
CA PHE A 124 -2.94 17.57 50.23
C PHE A 124 -3.06 18.30 51.57
N THR A 125 -2.29 17.90 52.58
CA THR A 125 -2.18 18.61 53.87
C THR A 125 -1.08 19.67 53.92
N SER A 126 -0.31 19.82 52.83
CA SER A 126 0.76 20.80 52.73
C SER A 126 0.20 22.20 52.37
N PRO A 127 0.97 23.30 52.55
CA PRO A 127 0.54 24.65 52.13
C PRO A 127 0.49 24.85 50.60
N LEU A 128 0.70 23.80 49.81
CA LEU A 128 0.62 23.83 48.36
C LEU A 128 -0.84 24.08 47.92
N LYS A 129 -1.04 24.94 46.91
CA LYS A 129 -2.36 25.15 46.29
C LYS A 129 -2.58 24.20 45.13
N GLU A 130 -3.82 23.84 44.85
CA GLU A 130 -4.23 22.97 43.73
C GLU A 130 -3.66 23.43 42.40
N TRP A 131 -3.74 24.75 42.15
CA TRP A 131 -3.28 25.29 40.89
C TRP A 131 -1.77 25.19 40.73
N GLN A 132 -1.03 25.34 41.83
CA GLN A 132 0.42 25.23 41.84
C GLN A 132 0.87 23.80 41.54
N PHE A 133 0.20 22.83 42.17
CA PHE A 133 0.42 21.40 41.95
C PHE A 133 0.23 21.00 40.48
N ALA A 134 -0.95 21.26 39.95
CA ALA A 134 -1.30 20.81 38.61
C ALA A 134 -0.53 21.56 37.53
N THR A 135 -0.35 22.88 37.66
CA THR A 135 0.39 23.69 36.68
C THR A 135 1.87 23.29 36.65
N GLY A 136 2.49 23.07 37.82
CA GLY A 136 3.88 22.63 37.89
C GLY A 136 4.11 21.29 37.18
N ARG A 137 3.21 20.32 37.39
CA ARG A 137 3.30 19.02 36.73
C ARG A 137 2.95 19.05 35.25
N LEU A 138 1.98 19.87 34.84
CA LEU A 138 1.65 20.07 33.42
C LEU A 138 2.84 20.65 32.66
N ILE A 139 3.46 21.72 33.18
CA ILE A 139 4.63 22.34 32.58
C ILE A 139 5.79 21.34 32.52
N ALA A 140 6.06 20.61 33.61
CA ALA A 140 7.11 19.58 33.62
C ALA A 140 6.85 18.50 32.56
N SER A 141 5.62 18.01 32.45
CA SER A 141 5.23 16.98 31.47
C SER A 141 5.38 17.47 30.03
N ALA A 142 4.98 18.70 29.75
CA ALA A 142 5.12 19.33 28.44
C ALA A 142 6.60 19.49 28.06
N VAL A 143 7.43 19.99 28.97
CA VAL A 143 8.88 20.16 28.74
C VAL A 143 9.55 18.82 28.48
N ILE A 144 9.24 17.78 29.26
CA ILE A 144 9.83 16.44 29.07
C ILE A 144 9.43 15.84 27.72
N SER A 145 8.14 15.96 27.36
CA SER A 145 7.63 15.47 26.07
C SER A 145 8.28 16.21 24.90
N LEU A 146 8.45 17.53 25.04
CA LEU A 146 9.15 18.35 24.04
C LEU A 146 10.61 17.92 23.91
N VAL A 147 11.34 17.75 25.02
CA VAL A 147 12.72 17.25 24.99
C VAL A 147 12.82 15.92 24.26
N ILE A 148 11.96 14.95 24.58
CA ILE A 148 11.96 13.64 23.90
C ILE A 148 11.71 13.81 22.39
N SER A 149 10.73 14.63 22.00
CA SER A 149 10.40 14.88 20.60
C SER A 149 11.52 15.59 19.83
N LEU A 150 12.28 16.48 20.47
CA LEU A 150 13.42 17.18 19.88
C LEU A 150 14.52 16.21 19.41
N GLY A 151 14.59 15.01 19.99
CA GLY A 151 15.47 13.95 19.50
C GLY A 151 15.29 13.73 18.00
N LEU A 152 14.05 13.66 17.51
CA LEU A 152 13.75 13.42 16.09
C LEU A 152 14.27 14.54 15.19
N GLY A 153 14.00 15.80 15.54
CA GLY A 153 14.44 16.97 14.77
C GLY A 153 15.96 17.09 14.74
N LEU A 154 16.61 16.86 15.88
CA LEU A 154 18.07 16.86 15.98
C LEU A 154 18.70 15.70 15.21
N GLY A 155 18.05 14.53 15.20
CA GLY A 155 18.50 13.38 14.42
C GLY A 155 18.43 13.65 12.91
N LEU A 156 17.33 14.25 12.44
CA LEU A 156 17.20 14.68 11.04
C LEU A 156 18.26 15.73 10.68
N LEU A 157 18.43 16.75 11.53
CA LEU A 157 19.38 17.85 11.33
C LEU A 157 20.83 17.33 11.25
N LEU A 158 21.26 16.58 12.26
CA LEU A 158 22.61 16.01 12.28
C LEU A 158 22.80 15.00 11.15
N GLY A 159 21.75 14.23 10.80
CA GLY A 159 21.78 13.32 9.67
C GLY A 159 22.13 14.00 8.35
N ALA A 160 21.56 15.18 8.09
CA ALA A 160 21.80 15.94 6.87
C ALA A 160 23.20 16.57 6.83
N ALA A 161 23.81 16.79 8.00
CA ALA A 161 25.13 17.40 8.13
C ALA A 161 26.29 16.39 8.05
N LEU A 162 26.01 15.09 7.89
CA LEU A 162 27.05 14.08 7.83
C LEU A 162 27.81 14.11 6.49
N PRO A 163 29.12 13.87 6.48
CA PRO A 163 29.97 14.12 5.30
C PRO A 163 29.78 13.11 4.16
N TRP A 164 29.04 12.03 4.37
CA TRP A 164 28.78 10.97 3.39
C TRP A 164 27.35 11.02 2.80
N MET A 165 26.67 12.15 2.98
CA MET A 165 25.39 12.41 2.31
C MET A 165 25.65 12.77 0.85
N ALA A 166 24.75 12.35 -0.04
CA ALA A 166 24.84 12.63 -1.47
C ALA A 166 24.53 14.12 -1.71
N PRO A 167 25.47 14.91 -2.26
CA PRO A 167 25.28 16.37 -2.41
C PRO A 167 24.04 16.75 -3.22
N GLU A 168 23.72 15.98 -4.25
CA GLU A 168 22.52 16.14 -5.10
C GLU A 168 21.18 15.85 -4.39
N ARG A 169 21.21 15.20 -3.22
CA ARG A 169 20.02 14.85 -2.42
C ARG A 169 19.84 15.72 -1.18
N ILE A 170 20.75 16.66 -0.94
CA ILE A 170 20.69 17.57 0.21
C ILE A 170 20.60 19.00 -0.31
N GLY A 171 19.41 19.58 -0.13
CA GLY A 171 19.17 20.97 -0.46
C GLY A 171 19.81 21.94 0.55
N PRO A 172 19.74 23.25 0.29
CA PRO A 172 20.22 24.27 1.21
C PRO A 172 19.61 24.15 2.61
N PHE A 173 20.40 24.43 3.65
CA PHE A 173 19.91 24.43 5.02
C PHE A 173 18.85 25.53 5.22
N ASN A 174 17.65 25.13 5.62
CA ASN A 174 16.56 26.04 5.98
C ASN A 174 16.10 25.73 7.41
N LEU A 175 16.37 26.65 8.34
CA LEU A 175 15.99 26.49 9.75
C LEU A 175 14.46 26.41 9.93
N ALA A 176 13.69 27.12 9.11
CA ALA A 176 12.23 27.11 9.20
C ALA A 176 11.68 25.69 8.96
N SER A 177 12.28 24.91 8.07
CA SER A 177 11.91 23.51 7.81
C SER A 177 11.96 22.62 9.06
N TYR A 178 12.87 22.92 10.01
CA TYR A 178 13.01 22.15 11.25
C TYR A 178 12.15 22.69 12.39
N VAL A 179 11.80 23.99 12.37
CA VAL A 179 10.99 24.63 13.41
C VAL A 179 9.50 24.53 13.12
N GLN A 180 9.08 24.74 11.87
CA GLN A 180 7.68 24.76 11.45
C GLN A 180 6.91 23.50 11.84
N PRO A 181 7.44 22.27 11.69
CA PRO A 181 6.69 21.06 12.06
C PRO A 181 6.43 20.95 13.57
N TYR A 182 7.30 21.55 14.38
CA TYR A 182 7.09 21.60 15.83
C TYR A 182 5.96 22.54 16.21
N LEU A 183 5.86 23.67 15.53
CA LEU A 183 4.78 24.63 15.73
C LEU A 183 3.44 24.09 15.22
N TYR A 184 3.43 23.43 14.05
CA TYR A 184 2.18 22.99 13.40
C TYR A 184 1.64 21.68 13.98
N SER A 185 2.53 20.77 14.39
CA SER A 185 2.14 19.41 14.79
C SER A 185 2.59 19.06 16.20
N VAL A 186 3.87 19.15 16.53
CA VAL A 186 4.41 18.59 17.79
C VAL A 186 3.84 19.29 19.02
N ILE A 187 3.98 20.61 19.11
CA ILE A 187 3.55 21.38 20.29
C ILE A 187 2.02 21.33 20.46
N PRO A 188 1.20 21.59 19.42
CA PRO A 188 -0.25 21.43 19.53
C PRO A 188 -0.65 20.05 20.01
N ASN A 189 -0.03 18.98 19.48
CA ASN A 189 -0.36 17.61 19.86
C ASN A 189 0.08 17.26 21.28
N ILE A 190 1.24 17.77 21.74
CA ILE A 190 1.65 17.65 23.16
C ILE A 190 0.59 18.28 24.06
N VAL A 191 0.06 19.44 23.69
CA VAL A 191 -0.96 20.14 24.49
C VAL A 191 -2.32 19.42 24.43
N ILE A 192 -2.79 19.06 23.24
CA ILE A 192 -4.07 18.36 23.01
C ILE A 192 -4.09 17.04 23.80
N PHE A 193 -3.14 16.16 23.51
CA PHE A 193 -3.08 14.84 24.15
C PHE A 193 -2.65 14.92 25.61
N GLY A 194 -1.77 15.88 25.96
CA GLY A 194 -1.30 16.08 27.32
C GLY A 194 -2.38 16.58 28.26
N LEU A 195 -3.14 17.61 27.87
CA LEU A 195 -4.25 18.14 28.68
C LEU A 195 -5.34 17.08 28.90
N MET A 196 -5.72 16.35 27.86
CA MET A 196 -6.71 15.28 27.98
C MET A 196 -6.21 14.15 28.89
N SER A 197 -4.97 13.71 28.69
CA SER A 197 -4.38 12.61 29.47
C SER A 197 -4.18 12.99 30.92
N PHE A 198 -3.79 14.24 31.20
CA PHE A 198 -3.63 14.76 32.55
C PHE A 198 -4.99 14.94 33.23
N ALA A 199 -5.99 15.50 32.54
CA ALA A 199 -7.36 15.63 33.04
C ALA A 199 -7.94 14.26 33.43
N LEU A 200 -7.78 13.26 32.57
CA LEU A 200 -8.21 11.89 32.86
C LEU A 200 -7.42 11.26 34.00
N GLY A 201 -6.11 11.52 34.07
CA GLY A 201 -5.26 11.08 35.16
C GLY A 201 -5.74 11.65 36.50
N LEU A 202 -6.02 12.95 36.58
CA LEU A 202 -6.56 13.59 37.78
C LEU A 202 -7.94 13.04 38.17
N LEU A 203 -8.82 12.87 37.19
CA LEU A 203 -10.20 12.46 37.43
C LEU A 203 -10.31 11.00 37.85
N THR A 204 -9.53 10.12 37.21
CA THR A 204 -9.59 8.67 37.48
C THR A 204 -8.57 8.20 38.50
N ARG A 205 -7.52 8.98 38.74
CA ARG A 205 -6.35 8.62 39.57
C ARG A 205 -5.58 7.41 39.03
N ARG A 206 -5.72 7.10 37.73
CA ARG A 206 -5.15 5.89 37.12
C ARG A 206 -4.58 6.15 35.73
N THR A 207 -3.34 5.71 35.51
CA THR A 207 -2.60 5.94 34.25
C THR A 207 -3.22 5.24 33.04
N LEU A 208 -3.77 4.05 33.24
CA LEU A 208 -4.37 3.24 32.17
C LEU A 208 -5.52 3.96 31.46
N THR A 209 -6.34 4.72 32.18
CA THR A 209 -7.48 5.42 31.60
C THR A 209 -7.05 6.41 30.52
N SER A 210 -5.93 7.10 30.72
CA SER A 210 -5.43 8.08 29.77
C SER A 210 -4.94 7.43 28.48
N TYR A 211 -4.27 6.28 28.57
CA TYR A 211 -3.90 5.49 27.38
C TYR A 211 -5.13 4.98 26.62
N LEU A 212 -6.12 4.43 27.34
CA LEU A 212 -7.36 3.95 26.74
C LEU A 212 -8.15 5.06 26.07
N ALA A 213 -8.15 6.27 26.65
CA ALA A 213 -8.81 7.40 26.06
C ALA A 213 -8.15 7.84 24.75
N ILE A 214 -6.81 7.92 24.68
CA ILE A 214 -6.12 8.25 23.42
C ILE A 214 -6.49 7.25 22.32
N VAL A 215 -6.43 5.95 22.64
CA VAL A 215 -6.82 4.89 21.72
C VAL A 215 -8.30 5.03 21.34
N GLY A 216 -9.19 5.26 22.31
CA GLY A 216 -10.62 5.45 22.07
C GLY A 216 -10.94 6.69 21.23
N ILE A 217 -10.21 7.79 21.38
CA ILE A 217 -10.39 9.02 20.58
C ILE A 217 -9.93 8.78 19.16
N TRP A 218 -8.81 8.07 18.95
CA TRP A 218 -8.37 7.68 17.62
C TRP A 218 -9.42 6.86 16.87
N PHE A 219 -10.11 5.96 17.58
CA PHE A 219 -11.21 5.21 17.00
C PHE A 219 -12.47 6.05 16.81
N ALA A 220 -12.84 6.90 17.77
CA ALA A 220 -13.96 7.80 17.63
C ALA A 220 -13.80 8.73 16.41
N THR A 221 -12.60 9.26 16.19
CA THR A 221 -12.30 10.10 15.01
C THR A 221 -12.37 9.30 13.72
N SER A 222 -11.97 8.02 13.74
CA SER A 222 -12.12 7.13 12.58
C SER A 222 -13.59 6.85 12.25
N ILE A 223 -14.44 6.62 13.27
CA ILE A 223 -15.90 6.47 13.10
C ILE A 223 -16.52 7.77 12.60
N ILE A 224 -16.11 8.92 13.14
CA ILE A 224 -16.59 10.22 12.67
C ILE A 224 -16.24 10.38 11.19
N THR A 225 -14.99 10.16 10.77
CA THR A 225 -14.61 10.23 9.36
C THR A 225 -15.42 9.28 8.49
N PHE A 226 -15.74 8.07 8.96
CA PHE A 226 -16.64 7.16 8.25
C PHE A 226 -18.05 7.72 8.11
N VAL A 227 -18.65 8.24 9.18
CA VAL A 227 -19.99 8.86 9.12
C VAL A 227 -19.97 10.06 8.18
N LEU A 228 -18.93 10.90 8.22
CA LEU A 228 -18.77 12.01 7.29
C LEU A 228 -18.67 11.52 5.84
N SER A 229 -17.98 10.40 5.60
CA SER A 229 -17.92 9.76 4.29
C SER A 229 -19.26 9.18 3.85
N LEU A 230 -20.04 8.55 4.73
CA LEU A 230 -21.40 8.06 4.39
C LEU A 230 -22.37 9.19 4.07
N LEU A 231 -22.16 10.35 4.69
CA LEU A 231 -22.92 11.57 4.41
C LEU A 231 -22.42 12.28 3.15
N ASN A 232 -21.47 11.69 2.41
CA ASN A 232 -20.82 12.27 1.23
C ASN A 232 -20.31 13.71 1.48
N LEU A 233 -19.82 13.98 2.68
CA LEU A 233 -19.25 15.29 3.00
C LEU A 233 -17.85 15.43 2.42
N ASP A 234 -17.52 16.66 2.06
CA ASP A 234 -16.24 17.02 1.44
C ASP A 234 -15.03 16.50 2.23
N GLN A 235 -13.98 16.12 1.49
CA GLN A 235 -12.75 15.55 2.05
C GLN A 235 -12.10 16.50 3.08
N PHE A 236 -12.25 17.81 2.92
CA PHE A 236 -11.79 18.80 3.89
C PHE A 236 -12.31 18.50 5.30
N TRP A 237 -13.62 18.25 5.46
CA TRP A 237 -14.23 17.99 6.77
C TRP A 237 -13.81 16.65 7.35
N GLN A 238 -13.64 15.65 6.47
CA GLN A 238 -13.12 14.34 6.86
C GLN A 238 -11.70 14.46 7.44
N LEU A 239 -10.86 15.33 6.85
CA LEU A 239 -9.48 15.59 7.29
C LEU A 239 -9.40 16.51 8.50
N VAL A 240 -10.30 17.49 8.64
CA VAL A 240 -10.39 18.35 9.82
C VAL A 240 -10.67 17.51 11.08
N ALA A 241 -11.50 16.47 10.96
CA ALA A 241 -11.85 15.52 12.03
C ALA A 241 -10.71 14.56 12.45
N GLN A 242 -9.46 14.77 12.00
CA GLN A 242 -8.34 13.85 12.25
C GLN A 242 -7.22 14.49 13.11
N PRO A 243 -7.21 14.30 14.45
CA PRO A 243 -6.19 14.88 15.32
C PRO A 243 -4.84 14.14 15.29
N PHE A 244 -4.84 12.88 14.88
CA PHE A 244 -3.65 12.00 14.98
C PHE A 244 -2.76 12.01 13.74
N PHE A 245 -3.24 12.47 12.59
CA PHE A 245 -2.55 12.28 11.32
C PHE A 245 -2.32 13.60 10.58
N PRO A 246 -1.43 14.49 11.08
CA PRO A 246 -0.98 15.70 10.39
C PRO A 246 -0.65 15.47 8.93
N THR A 247 -0.04 14.33 8.61
CA THR A 247 0.44 14.02 7.26
C THR A 247 -0.67 14.01 6.21
N TYR A 248 -1.91 13.61 6.55
CA TYR A 248 -3.02 13.65 5.58
C TYR A 248 -3.49 15.09 5.32
N GLN A 249 -3.51 15.94 6.34
CA GLN A 249 -3.82 17.37 6.17
C GLN A 249 -2.73 18.09 5.38
N ILE A 250 -1.46 17.76 5.65
CA ILE A 250 -0.31 18.28 4.89
C ILE A 250 -0.41 17.85 3.43
N ALA A 251 -0.65 16.55 3.16
CA ALA A 251 -0.80 16.03 1.81
C ALA A 251 -1.94 16.73 1.05
N TYR A 252 -3.09 16.95 1.69
CA TYR A 252 -4.19 17.70 1.10
C TYR A 252 -3.81 19.16 0.80
N ALA A 253 -3.09 19.82 1.70
CA ALA A 253 -2.67 21.21 1.54
C ALA A 253 -1.66 21.41 0.39
N VAL A 254 -0.89 20.38 0.05
CA VAL A 254 0.18 20.42 -0.97
C VAL A 254 -0.11 19.51 -2.16
N ARG A 255 -1.34 19.00 -2.31
CA ARG A 255 -1.70 17.93 -3.27
C ARG A 255 -1.42 18.25 -4.73
N PHE A 256 -1.30 19.54 -5.05
CA PHE A 256 -1.02 20.04 -6.40
C PHE A 256 0.38 20.62 -6.55
N TRP A 257 1.24 20.50 -5.53
CA TRP A 257 2.60 20.99 -5.60
C TRP A 257 3.43 20.20 -6.59
N THR A 258 4.18 20.93 -7.41
CA THR A 258 5.21 20.36 -8.28
C THR A 258 6.44 19.92 -7.47
N LYS A 259 7.38 19.21 -8.12
CA LYS A 259 8.58 18.71 -7.43
C LYS A 259 9.47 19.84 -6.91
N ILE A 260 9.63 20.91 -7.70
CA ILE A 260 10.41 22.08 -7.27
C ILE A 260 9.74 22.74 -6.05
N GLU A 261 8.41 22.86 -6.04
CA GLU A 261 7.66 23.40 -4.92
C GLU A 261 7.81 22.52 -3.67
N GLN A 262 7.69 21.19 -3.81
CA GLN A 262 7.93 20.24 -2.72
C GLN A 262 9.35 20.29 -2.16
N ASN A 263 10.34 20.67 -2.98
CA ASN A 263 11.73 20.81 -2.58
C ASN A 263 12.04 22.14 -1.89
N THR A 264 11.34 23.22 -2.26
CA THR A 264 11.76 24.58 -1.91
C THR A 264 10.77 25.32 -1.00
N LEU A 265 9.46 25.07 -1.12
CA LEU A 265 8.44 25.78 -0.36
C LEU A 265 8.21 25.18 1.02
N ASN A 266 8.04 26.05 2.02
CA ASN A 266 7.55 25.64 3.34
C ASN A 266 6.05 25.34 3.26
N VAL A 267 5.58 24.35 4.02
CA VAL A 267 4.16 23.92 3.99
C VAL A 267 3.26 25.08 4.40
N PRO A 268 2.22 25.44 3.64
CA PRO A 268 1.38 26.59 3.96
C PRO A 268 0.57 26.34 5.22
N PHE A 269 0.18 27.41 5.92
CA PHE A 269 -0.71 27.33 7.08
C PHE A 269 -2.17 27.15 6.62
N ALA A 270 -2.46 26.02 5.98
CA ALA A 270 -3.75 25.75 5.35
C ALA A 270 -4.89 25.57 6.38
N PRO A 271 -6.13 25.98 6.05
CA PRO A 271 -7.30 25.82 6.92
C PRO A 271 -7.50 24.41 7.46
N VAL A 272 -7.26 23.38 6.64
CA VAL A 272 -7.39 21.97 7.05
C VAL A 272 -6.46 21.61 8.23
N ILE A 273 -5.28 22.23 8.29
CA ILE A 273 -4.28 21.98 9.34
C ILE A 273 -4.70 22.71 10.62
N TRP A 274 -4.87 24.03 10.55
CA TRP A 274 -5.08 24.82 11.76
C TRP A 274 -6.49 24.66 12.34
N LEU A 275 -7.52 24.48 11.51
CA LEU A 275 -8.89 24.27 11.99
C LEU A 275 -8.98 22.96 12.78
N SER A 276 -8.34 21.90 12.29
CA SER A 276 -8.19 20.65 13.04
C SER A 276 -7.55 20.91 14.40
N ARG A 277 -6.38 21.56 14.45
CA ARG A 277 -5.68 21.82 15.72
C ARG A 277 -6.48 22.70 16.67
N LEU A 278 -7.15 23.74 16.19
CA LEU A 278 -7.97 24.62 17.03
C LEU A 278 -9.20 23.91 17.61
N ILE A 279 -9.89 23.07 16.81
CA ILE A 279 -11.03 22.30 17.29
C ILE A 279 -10.59 21.38 18.43
N TYR A 280 -9.54 20.58 18.23
CA TYR A 280 -9.09 19.64 19.25
C TYR A 280 -8.47 20.33 20.46
N LEU A 281 -7.72 21.43 20.26
CA LEU A 281 -7.19 22.23 21.37
C LEU A 281 -8.33 22.85 22.20
N GLY A 282 -9.37 23.38 21.55
CA GLY A 282 -10.58 23.87 22.21
C GLY A 282 -11.28 22.78 23.01
N LEU A 283 -11.46 21.59 22.42
CA LEU A 283 -12.05 20.44 23.11
C LEU A 283 -11.21 19.98 24.31
N SER A 284 -9.89 19.88 24.16
CA SER A 284 -8.97 19.50 25.25
C SER A 284 -8.95 20.52 26.38
N ILE A 285 -8.93 21.83 26.07
CA ILE A 285 -8.98 22.90 27.06
C ILE A 285 -10.34 22.92 27.77
N ALA A 286 -11.45 22.80 27.03
CA ALA A 286 -12.79 22.77 27.63
C ALA A 286 -12.95 21.56 28.57
N PHE A 287 -12.45 20.39 28.15
CA PHE A 287 -12.46 19.19 28.98
C PHE A 287 -11.57 19.35 30.21
N PHE A 288 -10.34 19.86 30.06
CA PHE A 288 -9.44 20.12 31.18
C PHE A 288 -10.04 21.16 32.15
N ALA A 289 -10.64 22.25 31.66
CA ALA A 289 -11.30 23.25 32.48
C ALA A 289 -12.51 22.68 33.24
N TRP A 290 -13.26 21.77 32.61
CA TRP A 290 -14.36 21.05 33.26
C TRP A 290 -13.86 20.13 34.39
N VAL A 291 -12.73 19.44 34.21
CA VAL A 291 -12.07 18.65 35.28
C VAL A 291 -11.51 19.57 36.35
N TRP A 292 -10.86 20.66 35.95
CA TRP A 292 -10.26 21.66 36.84
C TRP A 292 -11.23 22.23 37.85
N ARG A 293 -12.44 22.62 37.40
CA ARG A 293 -13.48 23.17 38.30
C ARG A 293 -13.95 22.17 39.36
N ARG A 294 -13.67 20.87 39.19
CA ARG A 294 -13.98 19.79 40.13
C ARG A 294 -12.78 19.34 40.95
N PHE A 295 -11.58 19.81 40.60
CA PHE A 295 -10.34 19.46 41.28
C PHE A 295 -10.20 20.29 42.56
N SER A 296 -10.16 19.63 43.71
CA SER A 296 -9.80 20.24 45.00
C SER A 296 -9.05 19.23 45.87
N PHE A 297 -8.10 19.68 46.68
CA PHE A 297 -7.38 18.80 47.61
C PHE A 297 -8.31 18.26 48.70
N ALA A 298 -9.15 19.14 49.27
CA ALA A 298 -10.17 18.76 50.23
C ALA A 298 -11.20 17.80 49.61
N GLY A 299 -11.67 18.06 48.38
CA GLY A 299 -12.56 17.17 47.66
C GLY A 299 -11.88 15.86 47.25
N MET A 300 -10.58 15.80 46.97
CA MET A 300 -9.94 14.52 46.68
C MET A 300 -9.67 13.69 47.93
N ALA A 301 -9.50 14.34 49.09
CA ALA A 301 -9.35 13.72 50.40
C ALA A 301 -10.70 13.26 51.02
N THR A 302 -11.81 13.93 50.70
CA THR A 302 -13.14 13.68 51.31
C THR A 302 -14.23 13.24 50.34
N ALA A 303 -14.17 13.65 49.07
CA ALA A 303 -15.15 13.25 48.09
C ALA A 303 -14.86 11.82 47.62
N GLN A 304 -15.85 10.95 47.85
CA GLN A 304 -15.99 9.75 47.04
C GLN A 304 -16.21 10.20 45.59
N PRO A 305 -15.43 9.68 44.62
CA PRO A 305 -15.64 10.00 43.22
C PRO A 305 -17.10 9.75 42.81
N ASN A 306 -17.58 10.47 41.79
CA ASN A 306 -19.00 10.47 41.40
C ASN A 306 -19.55 9.03 41.34
N PRO A 307 -20.51 8.63 42.18
CA PRO A 307 -20.82 7.21 42.38
C PRO A 307 -21.31 6.51 41.12
N ARG A 308 -21.82 7.21 40.09
CA ARG A 308 -22.15 6.58 38.79
C ARG A 308 -20.94 6.43 37.88
N LEU A 309 -20.10 7.46 37.78
CA LEU A 309 -18.87 7.42 36.99
C LEU A 309 -17.82 6.55 37.66
N GLU A 310 -17.74 6.56 38.98
CA GLU A 310 -16.92 5.69 39.78
C GLU A 310 -17.50 4.29 39.81
N ARG A 311 -18.82 4.06 39.85
CA ARG A 311 -19.35 2.71 39.60
C ARG A 311 -19.08 2.26 38.18
N PHE A 312 -19.11 3.13 37.17
CA PHE A 312 -18.80 2.78 35.79
C PHE A 312 -17.30 2.55 35.59
N LEU A 313 -16.43 3.38 36.18
CA LEU A 313 -14.98 3.25 36.17
C LEU A 313 -14.56 2.08 37.03
N ASP A 314 -15.04 1.90 38.27
CA ASP A 314 -14.88 0.66 39.04
C ASP A 314 -15.55 -0.54 38.35
N TRP A 315 -16.62 -0.40 37.58
CA TRP A 315 -17.21 -1.53 36.82
C TRP A 315 -16.33 -1.89 35.63
N ALA A 316 -15.89 -0.89 34.88
CA ALA A 316 -14.98 -0.99 33.75
C ALA A 316 -13.62 -1.46 34.24
N GLU A 317 -13.23 -1.08 35.45
CA GLU A 317 -11.94 -1.36 36.03
C GLU A 317 -11.94 -2.64 36.81
N ARG A 318 -12.97 -2.97 37.59
CA ARG A 318 -13.17 -4.35 38.06
C ARG A 318 -13.22 -5.30 36.87
N ARG A 319 -13.65 -4.88 35.68
CA ARG A 319 -13.58 -5.68 34.44
C ARG A 319 -12.23 -5.57 33.69
N LEU A 320 -11.52 -4.42 33.69
CA LEU A 320 -10.19 -4.16 33.05
C LEU A 320 -9.01 -4.66 33.87
N LEU A 321 -9.10 -4.54 35.18
CA LEU A 321 -8.12 -4.83 36.23
C LEU A 321 -8.88 -5.23 37.51
N PHE A 322 -9.05 -6.53 37.74
CA PHE A 322 -9.80 -7.10 38.87
C PHE A 322 -9.20 -6.88 40.29
N TRP A 323 -8.51 -5.77 40.56
CA TRP A 323 -7.86 -5.52 41.84
C TRP A 323 -8.29 -4.20 42.45
N LYS A 324 -9.48 -4.25 43.05
CA LYS A 324 -9.73 -3.60 44.32
C LYS A 324 -10.30 -4.69 45.22
N THR A 325 -9.56 -5.10 46.24
CA THR A 325 -10.17 -5.79 47.38
C THR A 325 -11.33 -4.91 47.85
N PRO A 326 -12.52 -5.48 48.18
CA PRO A 326 -13.48 -4.70 48.95
C PRO A 326 -12.72 -4.14 50.14
N SER A 327 -12.93 -2.85 50.46
CA SER A 327 -12.42 -2.28 51.71
C SER A 327 -12.72 -3.32 52.79
N PRO A 328 -11.71 -3.78 53.56
CA PRO A 328 -12.01 -4.69 54.66
C PRO A 328 -13.12 -4.01 55.46
N PRO A 329 -14.21 -4.73 55.83
CA PRO A 329 -15.14 -4.18 56.80
C PRO A 329 -14.27 -3.63 57.93
N GLU A 330 -14.54 -2.39 58.37
CA GLU A 330 -13.82 -1.80 59.50
C GLU A 330 -13.68 -2.89 60.55
N LEU A 331 -12.44 -3.37 60.73
CA LEU A 331 -12.17 -4.40 61.71
C LEU A 331 -12.48 -3.72 63.03
N SER A 332 -13.66 -4.02 63.57
CA SER A 332 -14.05 -3.68 64.92
C SER A 332 -12.87 -4.01 65.80
N ALA A 333 -12.42 -3.04 66.59
CA ALA A 333 -11.21 -3.07 67.41
C ALA A 333 -11.32 -4.05 68.60
N GLU A 334 -11.77 -5.28 68.34
CA GLU A 334 -11.72 -6.42 69.25
C GLU A 334 -10.92 -7.52 68.57
N ALA A 335 -9.61 -7.28 68.47
CA ALA A 335 -8.66 -8.34 68.23
C ALA A 335 -8.70 -9.31 69.42
N SER A 336 -9.42 -10.42 69.27
CA SER A 336 -9.27 -11.57 70.17
C SER A 336 -7.82 -12.06 70.13
N PRO A 337 -7.22 -12.41 71.28
CA PRO A 337 -5.84 -12.90 71.31
C PRO A 337 -5.77 -14.21 70.54
N ILE A 338 -5.02 -14.21 69.43
CA ILE A 338 -4.71 -15.41 68.67
C ILE A 338 -3.91 -16.33 69.59
N ARG A 339 -4.57 -17.38 70.10
CA ARG A 339 -3.89 -18.51 70.74
C ARG A 339 -2.97 -19.13 69.69
N SER A 340 -1.68 -19.04 69.93
CA SER A 340 -0.62 -19.73 69.21
C SER A 340 -0.75 -21.24 69.41
N ALA A 341 -1.61 -21.87 68.61
CA ALA A 341 -1.56 -23.30 68.41
C ALA A 341 -0.36 -23.62 67.50
N SER A 342 0.81 -23.79 68.13
CA SER A 342 1.95 -24.47 67.54
C SER A 342 1.58 -25.94 67.31
N ALA A 343 0.96 -26.22 66.18
CA ALA A 343 0.99 -27.54 65.57
C ALA A 343 1.57 -27.35 64.16
N VAL A 344 2.90 -27.48 64.05
CA VAL A 344 3.57 -27.67 62.77
C VAL A 344 3.10 -29.02 62.24
N ALA A 345 1.99 -29.01 61.51
CA ALA A 345 1.66 -30.13 60.65
C ALA A 345 2.79 -30.26 59.62
N PRO A 346 3.28 -31.48 59.32
CA PRO A 346 4.27 -31.66 58.28
C PRO A 346 3.72 -31.06 57.00
N ILE A 347 4.42 -30.05 56.45
CA ILE A 347 4.11 -29.50 55.14
C ILE A 347 4.40 -30.63 54.16
N ALA A 348 3.39 -31.46 53.87
CA ALA A 348 3.48 -32.44 52.82
C ALA A 348 3.73 -31.69 51.52
N HIS A 349 4.97 -31.71 51.04
CA HIS A 349 5.32 -31.22 49.71
C HIS A 349 4.60 -32.12 48.70
N ARG A 350 3.34 -31.80 48.38
CA ARG A 350 2.56 -32.53 47.39
C ARG A 350 3.26 -32.40 46.03
N HIS A 351 3.98 -33.44 45.64
CA HIS A 351 4.52 -33.56 44.29
C HIS A 351 3.41 -33.94 43.33
N TYR A 352 2.86 -32.95 42.64
CA TYR A 352 1.91 -33.16 41.57
C TYR A 352 2.63 -33.73 40.34
N GLY A 353 2.17 -34.89 39.86
CA GLY A 353 2.65 -35.51 38.63
C GLY A 353 2.35 -34.65 37.38
N PRO A 354 2.85 -35.05 36.19
CA PRO A 354 2.71 -34.29 34.94
C PRO A 354 1.25 -33.97 34.58
N GLY A 355 0.33 -34.93 34.73
CA GLY A 355 -1.10 -34.73 34.45
C GLY A 355 -1.75 -33.66 35.33
N ALA A 356 -1.41 -33.62 36.62
CA ALA A 356 -1.90 -32.59 37.54
C ALA A 356 -1.30 -31.21 37.21
N GLN A 357 -0.05 -31.13 36.72
CA GLN A 357 0.55 -29.87 36.25
C GLN A 357 -0.09 -29.37 34.95
N LEU A 358 -0.48 -30.25 34.03
CA LEU A 358 -1.27 -29.89 32.85
C LEU A 358 -2.65 -29.34 33.24
N GLN A 359 -3.31 -29.99 34.19
CA GLN A 359 -4.57 -29.48 34.75
C GLN A 359 -4.38 -28.11 35.43
N HIS A 360 -3.27 -27.89 36.14
CA HIS A 360 -2.94 -26.56 36.69
C HIS A 360 -2.74 -25.54 35.57
N GLY A 361 -2.00 -25.87 34.51
CA GLY A 361 -1.83 -25.00 33.34
C GLY A 361 -3.16 -24.64 32.67
N TRP A 362 -4.04 -25.62 32.47
CA TRP A 362 -5.39 -25.40 31.94
C TRP A 362 -6.26 -24.54 32.87
N ARG A 363 -6.23 -24.78 34.18
CA ARG A 363 -6.95 -23.95 35.16
C ARG A 363 -6.44 -22.52 35.19
N ILE A 364 -5.12 -22.33 35.09
CA ILE A 364 -4.50 -21.00 34.92
C ILE A 364 -5.02 -20.38 33.62
N ALA A 365 -5.02 -21.11 32.52
CA ALA A 365 -5.53 -20.62 31.24
C ALA A 365 -7.01 -20.21 31.33
N GLN A 366 -7.86 -21.00 31.98
CA GLN A 366 -9.27 -20.67 32.20
C GLN A 366 -9.45 -19.43 33.09
N LEU A 367 -8.66 -19.31 34.16
CA LEU A 367 -8.69 -18.16 35.06
C LEU A 367 -8.25 -16.88 34.35
N GLU A 368 -7.16 -16.96 33.59
CA GLU A 368 -6.64 -15.83 32.81
C GLU A 368 -7.53 -15.52 31.62
N LEU A 369 -8.10 -16.50 30.93
CA LEU A 369 -9.06 -16.29 29.84
C LEU A 369 -10.32 -15.62 30.35
N LYS A 370 -10.92 -16.10 31.45
CA LYS A 370 -12.10 -15.45 32.05
C LYS A 370 -11.81 -14.00 32.41
N ARG A 371 -10.58 -13.69 32.84
CA ARG A 371 -10.13 -12.32 33.07
C ARG A 371 -10.01 -11.52 31.77
N LEU A 372 -9.31 -12.06 30.78
CA LEU A 372 -9.03 -11.41 29.50
C LEU A 372 -10.31 -11.16 28.68
N LEU A 373 -11.26 -12.09 28.71
CA LEU A 373 -12.57 -11.95 28.04
C LEU A 373 -13.32 -10.70 28.48
N TRP A 374 -13.28 -10.44 29.78
CA TRP A 374 -13.95 -9.29 30.35
C TRP A 374 -13.09 -8.05 30.37
N ASN A 375 -11.83 -8.11 29.91
CA ASN A 375 -10.92 -6.97 29.85
C ASN A 375 -11.44 -5.96 28.80
N PRO A 376 -11.88 -4.76 29.20
CA PRO A 376 -12.36 -3.75 28.28
C PRO A 376 -11.35 -3.22 27.25
N LEU A 377 -10.04 -3.42 27.39
CA LEU A 377 -9.11 -3.18 26.28
C LEU A 377 -9.36 -4.21 25.18
N VAL A 378 -9.52 -5.49 25.54
CA VAL A 378 -9.86 -6.56 24.60
C VAL A 378 -11.25 -6.30 24.01
N LEU A 379 -12.26 -6.02 24.83
CA LEU A 379 -13.61 -5.74 24.34
C LEU A 379 -13.67 -4.48 23.48
N ALA A 380 -12.93 -3.42 23.82
CA ALA A 380 -12.84 -2.21 23.01
C ALA A 380 -12.18 -2.53 21.67
N ILE A 381 -10.98 -3.11 21.67
CA ILE A 381 -10.27 -3.46 20.43
C ILE A 381 -11.10 -4.42 19.58
N LEU A 382 -11.79 -5.38 20.18
CA LEU A 382 -12.67 -6.31 19.50
C LEU A 382 -13.86 -5.59 18.85
N SER A 383 -14.63 -4.83 19.64
CA SER A 383 -15.81 -4.10 19.15
C SER A 383 -15.41 -3.15 18.02
N ILE A 384 -14.29 -2.48 18.22
CA ILE A 384 -13.72 -1.56 17.25
C ILE A 384 -13.22 -2.28 16.00
N SER A 385 -12.55 -3.43 16.12
CA SER A 385 -12.09 -4.19 14.95
C SER A 385 -13.26 -4.67 14.11
N ILE A 386 -14.37 -5.06 14.75
CA ILE A 386 -15.61 -5.42 14.05
C ILE A 386 -16.24 -4.20 13.38
N VAL A 387 -16.36 -3.07 14.08
CA VAL A 387 -16.92 -1.83 13.52
C VAL A 387 -16.05 -1.34 12.36
N VAL A 388 -14.73 -1.27 12.54
CA VAL A 388 -13.78 -0.86 11.50
C VAL A 388 -13.82 -1.82 10.32
N LEU A 389 -13.91 -3.14 10.56
CA LEU A 389 -14.11 -4.10 9.48
C LEU A 389 -15.41 -3.77 8.72
N MET A 390 -16.55 -3.64 9.40
CA MET A 390 -17.82 -3.29 8.76
C MET A 390 -17.76 -1.96 7.98
N VAL A 391 -17.08 -0.96 8.54
CA VAL A 391 -16.81 0.34 7.92
C VAL A 391 -16.02 0.17 6.63
N LEU A 392 -14.85 -0.49 6.69
CA LEU A 392 -13.98 -0.69 5.54
C LEU A 392 -14.67 -1.54 4.46
N LEU A 393 -15.49 -2.51 4.86
CA LEU A 393 -16.29 -3.30 3.94
C LEU A 393 -17.39 -2.49 3.23
N GLY A 394 -17.84 -1.38 3.83
CA GLY A 394 -18.84 -0.49 3.23
C GLY A 394 -18.27 0.65 2.38
N THR A 395 -17.06 1.13 2.67
CA THR A 395 -16.48 2.33 2.00
C THR A 395 -15.20 2.08 1.22
N SER A 396 -14.53 0.97 1.45
CA SER A 396 -13.11 0.82 1.08
C SER A 396 -12.77 -0.44 0.31
N ILE A 397 -13.69 -1.42 0.19
CA ILE A 397 -13.47 -2.48 -0.79
C ILE A 397 -13.74 -1.90 -2.17
N ARG A 398 -12.66 -1.56 -2.85
CA ARG A 398 -12.67 -1.36 -4.29
C ARG A 398 -11.97 -2.57 -4.91
N ASP A 399 -12.45 -2.95 -6.07
CA ASP A 399 -11.71 -3.87 -6.91
C ASP A 399 -10.53 -3.11 -7.57
N ASN A 400 -9.73 -3.80 -8.38
CA ASN A 400 -8.57 -3.16 -9.00
C ASN A 400 -8.96 -2.16 -10.10
N SER A 401 -10.21 -2.16 -10.57
CA SER A 401 -10.73 -1.12 -11.49
C SER A 401 -11.05 0.19 -10.76
N GLY A 402 -11.06 0.17 -9.42
CA GLY A 402 -11.38 1.33 -8.59
C GLY A 402 -12.87 1.44 -8.26
N GLU A 403 -13.70 0.51 -8.72
CA GLU A 403 -15.14 0.47 -8.41
C GLU A 403 -15.40 -0.28 -7.10
N PRO A 404 -16.49 0.03 -6.36
CA PRO A 404 -16.87 -0.76 -5.18
C PRO A 404 -16.94 -2.25 -5.54
N ALA A 405 -16.31 -3.13 -4.76
CA ALA A 405 -16.37 -4.57 -5.04
C ALA A 405 -17.50 -5.25 -4.27
N LEU A 406 -17.95 -6.40 -4.77
CA LEU A 406 -18.75 -7.34 -4.01
C LEU A 406 -17.99 -7.77 -2.74
N PRO A 407 -18.67 -7.99 -1.61
CA PRO A 407 -18.05 -8.44 -0.37
C PRO A 407 -17.73 -9.94 -0.44
N ALA A 408 -17.02 -10.37 -1.49
CA ALA A 408 -16.55 -11.74 -1.64
C ALA A 408 -15.65 -12.12 -0.46
N THR A 409 -15.67 -13.40 -0.08
CA THR A 409 -14.97 -13.89 1.12
C THR A 409 -13.47 -13.55 1.09
N LEU A 410 -12.85 -13.53 -0.11
CA LEU A 410 -11.45 -13.14 -0.31
C LEU A 410 -11.15 -11.73 0.23
N PHE A 411 -11.96 -10.73 -0.13
CA PHE A 411 -11.72 -9.34 0.26
C PHE A 411 -11.88 -9.16 1.77
N ILE A 412 -12.84 -9.87 2.36
CA ILE A 412 -13.10 -9.79 3.80
C ILE A 412 -11.97 -10.43 4.58
N VAL A 413 -11.50 -11.61 4.18
CA VAL A 413 -10.39 -12.28 4.86
C VAL A 413 -9.11 -11.47 4.71
N GLU A 414 -8.83 -10.89 3.54
CA GLU A 414 -7.69 -10.00 3.34
C GLU A 414 -7.78 -8.74 4.21
N MET A 415 -8.93 -8.07 4.25
CA MET A 415 -9.16 -6.89 5.09
C MET A 415 -9.06 -7.22 6.58
N ALA A 416 -9.68 -8.31 7.04
CA ALA A 416 -9.57 -8.77 8.42
C ALA A 416 -8.13 -9.15 8.79
N SER A 417 -7.40 -9.79 7.87
CA SER A 417 -5.98 -10.10 8.05
C SER A 417 -5.13 -8.83 8.16
N LEU A 418 -5.38 -7.84 7.30
CA LEU A 418 -4.70 -6.55 7.31
C LEU A 418 -4.95 -5.81 8.63
N LEU A 419 -6.20 -5.74 9.08
CA LEU A 419 -6.57 -5.15 10.38
C LEU A 419 -5.84 -5.83 11.54
N MET A 420 -5.77 -7.16 11.55
CA MET A 420 -5.09 -7.90 12.61
C MET A 420 -3.58 -7.72 12.58
N LYS A 421 -2.95 -7.60 11.40
CA LYS A 421 -1.51 -7.30 11.27
C LYS A 421 -1.15 -5.97 11.97
N PHE A 422 -2.05 -4.98 11.99
CA PHE A 422 -1.79 -3.69 12.65
C PHE A 422 -2.26 -3.61 14.10
N LEU A 423 -3.48 -4.09 14.42
CA LEU A 423 -4.09 -3.91 15.73
C LEU A 423 -3.64 -4.94 16.77
N ALA A 424 -3.50 -6.20 16.35
CA ALA A 424 -3.21 -7.28 17.28
C ALA A 424 -1.84 -7.18 17.94
N PRO A 425 -0.74 -6.74 17.29
CA PRO A 425 0.55 -6.61 17.96
C PRO A 425 0.52 -5.64 19.16
N LEU A 426 -0.20 -4.52 19.05
CA LEU A 426 -0.36 -3.58 20.18
C LEU A 426 -1.09 -4.24 21.35
N LEU A 427 -2.20 -4.93 21.06
CA LEU A 427 -2.96 -5.68 22.06
C LEU A 427 -2.08 -6.75 22.72
N ILE A 428 -1.35 -7.52 21.92
CA ILE A 428 -0.46 -8.59 22.38
C ILE A 428 0.64 -8.03 23.28
N ILE A 429 1.31 -6.96 22.89
CA ILE A 429 2.36 -6.33 23.67
C ILE A 429 1.84 -5.94 25.05
N PHE A 430 0.66 -5.31 25.11
CA PHE A 430 0.03 -4.91 26.37
C PHE A 430 -0.37 -6.13 27.22
N LEU A 431 -1.12 -7.07 26.64
CA LEU A 431 -1.63 -8.26 27.33
C LEU A 431 -0.51 -9.17 27.82
N ALA A 432 0.57 -9.31 27.05
CA ALA A 432 1.76 -10.06 27.45
C ALA A 432 2.41 -9.45 28.70
N GLY A 433 2.56 -8.12 28.76
CA GLY A 433 3.07 -7.46 29.95
C GLY A 433 2.12 -7.57 31.14
N ASP A 434 0.81 -7.39 30.94
CA ASP A 434 -0.19 -7.59 32.00
C ASP A 434 -0.13 -9.03 32.57
N LEU A 435 -0.08 -10.04 31.70
CA LEU A 435 0.06 -11.45 32.11
C LEU A 435 1.35 -11.72 32.90
N VAL A 436 2.48 -11.09 32.56
CA VAL A 436 3.77 -11.33 33.23
C VAL A 436 3.93 -10.56 34.54
N TRP A 437 3.35 -9.37 34.65
CA TRP A 437 3.57 -8.46 35.77
C TRP A 437 2.49 -8.49 36.84
N ARG A 438 1.28 -8.94 36.48
CA ARG A 438 0.10 -8.82 37.35
C ARG A 438 0.37 -9.23 38.78
N GLU A 439 0.77 -10.47 39.06
CA GLU A 439 0.89 -10.95 40.45
C GLU A 439 1.74 -10.02 41.34
N ARG A 440 2.77 -9.38 40.77
CA ARG A 440 3.64 -8.40 41.43
C ARG A 440 3.01 -7.02 41.62
N GLU A 441 2.34 -6.49 40.59
CA GLU A 441 1.77 -5.13 40.63
C GLU A 441 0.77 -4.98 41.77
N VAL A 442 0.10 -6.08 42.04
CA VAL A 442 -1.00 -6.10 42.97
C VAL A 442 -0.66 -6.89 44.25
N LYS A 443 0.61 -7.32 44.37
CA LYS A 443 1.27 -7.78 45.61
C LYS A 443 0.75 -9.11 46.17
N VAL A 444 0.35 -10.04 45.30
CA VAL A 444 0.08 -11.45 45.69
C VAL A 444 1.18 -12.41 45.26
N ASP A 445 2.24 -11.92 44.64
CA ASP A 445 3.41 -12.72 44.31
C ASP A 445 4.00 -13.49 45.52
N PRO A 446 4.00 -12.97 46.78
CA PRO A 446 4.43 -13.77 47.93
C PRO A 446 3.50 -14.94 48.26
N LEU A 447 2.24 -14.92 47.79
CA LEU A 447 1.27 -16.00 47.97
C LEU A 447 1.26 -16.97 46.79
N SER A 448 1.46 -16.47 45.56
CA SER A 448 1.38 -17.28 44.34
C SER A 448 2.70 -17.99 44.00
N ASP A 449 3.86 -17.37 44.26
CA ASP A 449 5.17 -17.93 43.93
C ASP A 449 5.54 -19.20 44.74
N PRO A 450 5.14 -19.35 46.02
CA PRO A 450 5.37 -20.57 46.79
C PRO A 450 4.47 -21.75 46.39
N LEU A 451 3.46 -21.54 45.55
CA LEU A 451 2.53 -22.61 45.16
C LEU A 451 3.29 -23.77 44.47
N PRO A 452 2.91 -25.04 44.70
CA PRO A 452 3.53 -26.24 44.12
C PRO A 452 3.19 -26.44 42.62
N VAL A 453 3.09 -25.34 41.86
CA VAL A 453 2.89 -25.31 40.42
C VAL A 453 4.25 -25.10 39.75
N ARG A 454 4.58 -25.87 38.71
CA ARG A 454 5.84 -25.70 37.98
C ARG A 454 5.80 -24.45 37.09
N SER A 455 6.93 -23.76 36.90
CA SER A 455 6.99 -22.53 36.08
C SER A 455 6.51 -22.74 34.64
N TRP A 456 6.76 -23.92 34.06
CA TRP A 456 6.28 -24.23 32.71
C TRP A 456 4.75 -24.26 32.62
N ALA A 457 4.06 -24.74 33.65
CA ALA A 457 2.59 -24.78 33.66
C ALA A 457 2.01 -23.37 33.77
N VAL A 458 2.70 -22.46 34.47
CA VAL A 458 2.31 -21.03 34.55
C VAL A 458 2.49 -20.34 33.19
N VAL A 459 3.66 -20.48 32.56
CA VAL A 459 3.96 -19.85 31.27
C VAL A 459 3.02 -20.38 30.18
N LEU A 460 2.87 -21.71 30.07
CA LEU A 460 1.96 -22.31 29.10
C LEU A 460 0.50 -21.96 29.38
N GLY A 461 0.07 -21.89 30.64
CA GLY A 461 -1.29 -21.47 30.99
C GLY A 461 -1.59 -20.03 30.56
N LYS A 462 -0.65 -19.10 30.80
CA LYS A 462 -0.79 -17.70 30.39
C LYS A 462 -0.73 -17.54 28.85
N LEU A 463 0.17 -18.26 28.18
CA LEU A 463 0.24 -18.30 26.71
C LEU A 463 -1.05 -18.87 26.10
N LEU A 464 -1.60 -19.95 26.67
CA LEU A 464 -2.83 -20.56 26.20
C LEU A 464 -4.04 -19.63 26.40
N ALA A 465 -4.10 -18.89 27.51
CA ALA A 465 -5.12 -17.87 27.69
C ALA A 465 -5.03 -16.77 26.61
N LEU A 466 -3.81 -16.32 26.30
CA LEU A 466 -3.56 -15.35 25.24
C LEU A 466 -3.92 -15.91 23.85
N ALA A 467 -3.60 -17.17 23.58
CA ALA A 467 -3.97 -17.85 22.33
C ALA A 467 -5.49 -17.97 22.17
N LEU A 468 -6.20 -18.36 23.23
CA LEU A 468 -7.66 -18.52 23.22
C LEU A 468 -8.38 -17.17 23.02
N ILE A 469 -7.88 -16.09 23.63
CA ILE A 469 -8.50 -14.77 23.42
C ILE A 469 -8.28 -14.27 21.99
N LEU A 470 -7.10 -14.49 21.40
CA LEU A 470 -6.83 -14.15 20.01
C LEU A 470 -7.69 -14.99 19.06
N GLY A 471 -7.83 -16.30 19.33
CA GLY A 471 -8.74 -17.17 18.57
C GLY A 471 -10.19 -16.70 18.64
N LEU A 472 -10.68 -16.29 19.81
CA LEU A 472 -12.02 -15.72 19.93
C LEU A 472 -12.18 -14.42 19.14
N VAL A 473 -11.18 -13.54 19.16
CA VAL A 473 -11.20 -12.29 18.37
C VAL A 473 -11.35 -12.61 16.89
N LEU A 474 -10.63 -13.61 16.38
CA LEU A 474 -10.74 -14.04 14.98
C LEU A 474 -12.10 -14.67 14.66
N VAL A 475 -12.70 -15.45 15.58
CA VAL A 475 -14.08 -15.96 15.41
C VAL A 475 -15.07 -14.82 15.27
N LEU A 476 -14.94 -13.78 16.09
CA LEU A 476 -15.85 -12.65 16.08
C LEU A 476 -15.66 -11.77 14.83
N LEU A 477 -14.43 -11.66 14.31
CA LEU A 477 -14.18 -11.03 13.01
C LEU A 477 -14.77 -11.83 11.86
N MET A 478 -14.66 -13.16 11.89
CA MET A 478 -15.35 -14.03 10.92
C MET A 478 -16.86 -13.80 10.97
N VAL A 479 -17.47 -13.78 12.15
CA VAL A 479 -18.90 -13.48 12.31
C VAL A 479 -19.23 -12.06 11.81
N GLY A 480 -18.39 -11.06 12.11
CA GLY A 480 -18.56 -9.70 11.60
C GLY A 480 -18.50 -9.63 10.06
N GLY A 481 -17.59 -10.39 9.44
CA GLY A 481 -17.51 -10.56 8.00
C GLY A 481 -18.76 -11.21 7.40
N LEU A 482 -19.22 -12.33 7.97
CA LEU A 482 -20.45 -13.01 7.55
C LEU A 482 -21.68 -12.09 7.67
N LEU A 483 -21.77 -11.32 8.76
CA LEU A 483 -22.84 -10.33 8.94
C LEU A 483 -22.77 -9.22 7.88
N ALA A 484 -21.58 -8.70 7.59
CA ALA A 484 -21.39 -7.69 6.55
C ALA A 484 -21.81 -8.21 5.16
N GLN A 485 -21.41 -9.43 4.80
CA GLN A 485 -21.86 -10.12 3.58
C GLN A 485 -23.39 -10.21 3.52
N THR A 486 -24.01 -10.64 4.63
CA THR A 486 -25.46 -10.76 4.75
C THR A 486 -26.17 -9.42 4.58
N VAL A 487 -25.70 -8.37 5.25
CA VAL A 487 -26.27 -7.01 5.17
C VAL A 487 -26.16 -6.44 3.75
N GLN A 488 -25.07 -6.75 3.05
CA GLN A 488 -24.86 -6.34 1.66
C GLN A 488 -25.52 -7.28 0.64
N GLN A 489 -26.37 -8.22 1.08
CA GLN A 489 -27.11 -9.18 0.24
C GLN A 489 -26.22 -10.13 -0.58
N TYR A 490 -25.01 -10.41 -0.08
CA TYR A 490 -24.10 -11.38 -0.68
C TYR A 490 -24.02 -12.62 0.23
N THR A 491 -24.68 -13.72 -0.15
CA THR A 491 -24.80 -14.92 0.71
C THR A 491 -23.87 -16.07 0.33
N HIS A 492 -22.87 -15.82 -0.52
CA HIS A 492 -21.84 -16.81 -0.86
C HIS A 492 -20.76 -16.86 0.22
N TYR A 493 -20.97 -17.70 1.24
CA TYR A 493 -20.06 -17.84 2.37
C TYR A 493 -19.08 -18.99 2.19
N GLU A 494 -17.79 -18.67 2.16
CA GLU A 494 -16.73 -19.69 2.06
C GLU A 494 -16.03 -19.88 3.41
N LEU A 495 -16.66 -20.63 4.31
CA LEU A 495 -16.15 -20.85 5.68
C LEU A 495 -14.74 -21.46 5.71
N GLY A 496 -14.39 -22.27 4.71
CA GLY A 496 -13.03 -22.82 4.56
C GLY A 496 -11.96 -21.74 4.37
N VAL A 497 -12.27 -20.67 3.63
CA VAL A 497 -11.35 -19.56 3.38
C VAL A 497 -11.14 -18.74 4.64
N TYR A 498 -12.20 -18.48 5.41
CA TYR A 498 -12.08 -17.90 6.75
C TYR A 498 -11.22 -18.76 7.68
N ALA A 499 -11.45 -20.08 7.68
CA ALA A 499 -10.69 -21.01 8.51
C ALA A 499 -9.19 -20.97 8.21
N VAL A 500 -8.82 -21.06 6.92
CA VAL A 500 -7.41 -21.03 6.50
C VAL A 500 -6.80 -19.66 6.74
N GLY A 501 -7.42 -18.59 6.23
CA GLY A 501 -6.90 -17.24 6.31
C GLY A 501 -6.72 -16.75 7.74
N LEU A 502 -7.78 -16.83 8.57
CA LEU A 502 -7.74 -16.27 9.92
C LEU A 502 -7.03 -17.20 10.91
N PHE A 503 -7.35 -18.50 10.93
CA PHE A 503 -6.89 -19.40 11.99
C PHE A 503 -5.58 -20.11 11.69
N THR A 504 -5.15 -20.14 10.44
CA THR A 504 -3.90 -20.83 10.08
C THR A 504 -2.82 -19.91 9.51
N LEU A 505 -3.19 -18.77 8.91
CA LEU A 505 -2.22 -17.76 8.51
C LEU A 505 -2.08 -16.71 9.61
N VAL A 506 -3.15 -15.98 9.92
CA VAL A 506 -3.09 -14.85 10.87
C VAL A 506 -2.81 -15.33 12.30
N LEU A 507 -3.56 -16.31 12.83
CA LEU A 507 -3.40 -16.73 14.22
C LEU A 507 -1.97 -17.18 14.54
N VAL A 508 -1.30 -17.91 13.63
CA VAL A 508 0.08 -18.36 13.83
C VAL A 508 1.02 -17.16 13.98
N ASP A 509 0.89 -16.15 13.12
CA ASP A 509 1.68 -14.92 13.20
C ASP A 509 1.46 -14.21 14.56
N LEU A 510 0.20 -14.14 15.01
CA LEU A 510 -0.15 -13.55 16.30
C LEU A 510 0.42 -14.33 17.50
N LEU A 511 0.47 -15.66 17.41
CA LEU A 511 1.08 -16.50 18.43
C LEU A 511 2.59 -16.31 18.50
N LEU A 512 3.26 -16.18 17.35
CA LEU A 512 4.70 -15.90 17.29
C LEU A 512 5.03 -14.55 17.96
N ILE A 513 4.24 -13.51 17.69
CA ILE A 513 4.39 -12.19 18.34
C ILE A 513 4.11 -12.30 19.85
N SER A 514 3.11 -13.09 20.25
CA SER A 514 2.77 -13.31 21.66
C SER A 514 3.90 -13.95 22.45
N ILE A 515 4.53 -14.98 21.87
CA ILE A 515 5.67 -15.66 22.46
C ILE A 515 6.87 -14.71 22.57
N LEU A 516 7.14 -13.93 21.53
CA LEU A 516 8.22 -12.93 21.54
C LEU A 516 7.99 -11.88 22.64
N ALA A 517 6.79 -11.30 22.70
CA ALA A 517 6.44 -10.26 23.67
C ALA A 517 6.55 -10.76 25.12
N ILE A 518 6.04 -11.96 25.43
CA ILE A 518 6.20 -12.57 26.77
C ILE A 518 7.68 -12.80 27.08
N THR A 519 8.46 -13.30 26.11
CA THR A 519 9.89 -13.56 26.31
C THR A 519 10.65 -12.28 26.65
N ILE A 520 10.37 -11.19 25.93
CA ILE A 520 10.98 -9.88 26.19
C ILE A 520 10.59 -9.38 27.58
N GLN A 521 9.31 -9.44 27.94
CA GLN A 521 8.82 -9.01 29.26
C GLN A 521 9.51 -9.77 30.40
N VAL A 522 9.68 -11.09 30.24
CA VAL A 522 10.38 -11.92 31.20
C VAL A 522 11.86 -11.56 31.27
N LEU A 523 12.57 -11.45 30.14
CA LEU A 523 14.02 -11.22 30.14
C LEU A 523 14.39 -9.83 30.68
N VAL A 524 13.74 -8.79 30.16
CA VAL A 524 14.01 -7.39 30.50
C VAL A 524 13.66 -7.11 31.97
N ASN A 525 12.60 -7.74 32.48
CA ASN A 525 12.13 -7.57 33.86
C ASN A 525 11.99 -6.08 34.27
N GLN A 526 11.54 -5.26 33.32
CA GLN A 526 11.07 -3.88 33.52
C GLN A 526 9.84 -3.68 32.64
N LYS A 527 8.65 -3.46 33.22
CA LYS A 527 7.35 -3.47 32.50
C LYS A 527 7.33 -2.54 31.28
N PHE A 528 7.61 -1.26 31.49
CA PHE A 528 7.54 -0.25 30.43
C PHE A 528 8.65 -0.40 29.38
N LEU A 529 9.87 -0.76 29.80
CA LEU A 529 10.96 -1.06 28.86
C LEU A 529 10.66 -2.33 28.05
N GLY A 530 9.99 -3.32 28.65
CA GLY A 530 9.51 -4.52 27.97
C GLY A 530 8.46 -4.19 26.91
N TYR A 531 7.51 -3.30 27.19
CA TYR A 531 6.55 -2.82 26.19
C TYR A 531 7.25 -2.12 25.04
N PHE A 532 8.16 -1.19 25.36
CA PHE A 532 8.92 -0.43 24.37
C PHE A 532 9.77 -1.34 23.46
N LEU A 533 10.54 -2.27 24.03
CA LEU A 533 11.39 -3.18 23.25
C LEU A 533 10.57 -4.17 22.41
N SER A 534 9.42 -4.63 22.92
CA SER A 534 8.52 -5.47 22.14
C SER A 534 7.96 -4.71 20.93
N ALA A 535 7.53 -3.46 21.13
CA ALA A 535 7.06 -2.61 20.04
C ALA A 535 8.17 -2.32 19.01
N ALA A 536 9.38 -1.98 19.46
CA ALA A 536 10.51 -1.69 18.59
C ALA A 536 10.89 -2.89 17.70
N LEU A 537 10.92 -4.11 18.25
CA LEU A 537 11.24 -5.32 17.47
C LEU A 537 10.13 -5.70 16.50
N VAL A 538 8.87 -5.59 16.92
CA VAL A 538 7.73 -5.83 16.01
C VAL A 538 7.77 -4.86 14.84
N ILE A 539 8.01 -3.56 15.10
CA ILE A 539 8.14 -2.54 14.04
C ILE A 539 9.34 -2.84 13.14
N LEU A 540 10.49 -3.25 13.71
CA LEU A 540 11.68 -3.61 12.94
C LEU A 540 11.41 -4.79 11.99
N PHE A 541 10.77 -5.86 12.48
CA PHE A 541 10.46 -7.04 11.67
C PHE A 541 9.31 -6.81 10.68
N ALA A 542 8.50 -5.76 10.85
CA ALA A 542 7.48 -5.36 9.88
C ALA A 542 8.08 -4.78 8.58
N GLN A 543 9.35 -4.31 8.58
CA GLN A 543 10.02 -3.65 7.45
C GLN A 543 10.59 -4.62 6.38
N GLY A 544 9.94 -5.78 6.18
CA GLY A 544 10.51 -6.98 5.55
C GLY A 544 11.10 -6.86 4.13
N GLY A 545 10.73 -5.86 3.33
CA GLY A 545 11.17 -5.74 1.93
C GLY A 545 12.62 -5.30 1.72
N GLY A 546 13.23 -4.67 2.72
CA GLY A 546 14.54 -4.04 2.61
C GLY A 546 15.65 -4.74 3.38
N LEU A 547 15.57 -4.69 4.71
CA LEU A 547 16.62 -5.17 5.63
C LEU A 547 16.86 -6.67 5.56
N PHE A 548 15.80 -7.43 5.35
CA PHE A 548 15.83 -8.89 5.46
C PHE A 548 15.64 -9.62 4.14
N ARG A 549 15.62 -8.93 2.99
CA ARG A 549 15.32 -9.56 1.69
C ARG A 549 16.27 -10.71 1.34
N SER A 550 17.56 -10.55 1.62
CA SER A 550 18.58 -11.62 1.45
C SER A 550 18.78 -12.47 2.71
N ALA A 551 18.04 -12.21 3.79
CA ALA A 551 18.19 -12.85 5.09
C ALA A 551 16.82 -13.13 5.74
N ARG A 552 15.87 -13.66 4.95
CA ARG A 552 14.49 -13.91 5.39
C ARG A 552 14.39 -14.83 6.61
N LEU A 553 15.34 -15.75 6.77
CA LEU A 553 15.46 -16.61 7.95
C LEU A 553 15.83 -15.86 9.24
N LEU A 554 16.30 -14.60 9.17
CA LEU A 554 16.58 -13.75 10.34
C LEU A 554 15.41 -12.82 10.72
N GLN A 555 14.40 -12.71 9.86
CA GLN A 555 13.23 -11.88 10.11
C GLN A 555 12.19 -12.68 10.90
N TYR A 556 12.16 -12.51 12.23
CA TYR A 556 11.29 -13.29 13.10
C TYR A 556 9.81 -13.21 12.68
N GLY A 557 9.20 -14.38 12.47
CA GLY A 557 7.81 -14.50 12.03
C GLY A 557 7.59 -14.27 10.54
N TYR A 558 8.65 -14.12 9.74
CA TYR A 558 8.52 -14.03 8.29
C TYR A 558 7.93 -15.30 7.70
N LYS A 559 7.00 -15.10 6.77
CA LYS A 559 6.48 -16.10 5.84
C LYS A 559 6.23 -15.40 4.48
N PRO A 560 6.26 -16.14 3.37
CA PRO A 560 5.75 -15.65 2.09
C PRO A 560 4.30 -15.19 2.21
N ASP A 561 3.91 -14.24 1.36
CA ASP A 561 2.51 -13.86 1.23
C ASP A 561 1.73 -14.96 0.48
N ALA A 562 0.49 -15.17 0.91
CA ALA A 562 -0.43 -16.13 0.34
C ALA A 562 -1.79 -15.46 0.16
N HIS A 563 -2.22 -15.35 -1.09
CA HIS A 563 -3.49 -14.77 -1.49
C HIS A 563 -4.48 -15.88 -1.86
N TYR A 564 -5.76 -15.60 -1.68
CA TYR A 564 -6.83 -16.52 -2.07
C TYR A 564 -7.50 -16.03 -3.35
N SER A 565 -7.75 -16.96 -4.28
CA SER A 565 -8.51 -16.79 -5.51
C SER A 565 -9.69 -17.76 -5.50
N PRO A 566 -10.94 -17.32 -5.78
CA PRO A 566 -12.05 -18.21 -6.06
C PRO A 566 -11.74 -19.25 -7.15
N ILE A 567 -10.96 -18.86 -8.16
CA ILE A 567 -10.60 -19.71 -9.30
C ILE A 567 -9.59 -20.80 -8.92
N SER A 568 -8.55 -20.46 -8.13
CA SER A 568 -7.38 -21.33 -7.90
C SER A 568 -6.99 -21.53 -6.43
N GLY A 569 -7.87 -21.22 -5.49
CA GLY A 569 -7.63 -21.42 -4.06
C GLY A 569 -6.50 -20.54 -3.53
N TYR A 570 -5.64 -21.12 -2.66
CA TYR A 570 -4.38 -20.47 -2.27
C TYR A 570 -3.18 -20.96 -3.10
N GLY A 571 -3.39 -21.91 -4.01
CA GLY A 571 -2.31 -22.48 -4.80
C GLY A 571 -1.24 -23.19 -3.97
N GLY A 572 -0.09 -23.41 -4.61
CA GLY A 572 1.13 -23.88 -3.95
C GLY A 572 1.75 -22.91 -2.94
N MET A 573 1.19 -21.71 -2.73
CA MET A 573 1.72 -20.70 -1.80
C MET A 573 1.61 -21.16 -0.34
N LEU A 574 0.57 -21.92 0.02
CA LEU A 574 0.41 -22.43 1.39
C LEU A 574 1.57 -23.34 1.81
N ALA A 575 2.08 -24.16 0.90
CA ALA A 575 3.19 -25.05 1.20
C ALA A 575 4.44 -24.25 1.61
N ALA A 576 4.77 -23.18 0.88
CA ALA A 576 5.83 -22.24 1.24
C ALA A 576 5.62 -21.69 2.65
N VAL A 577 4.41 -21.18 2.92
CA VAL A 577 4.03 -20.65 4.24
C VAL A 577 4.23 -21.68 5.35
N ARG A 578 3.83 -22.95 5.15
CA ARG A 578 3.95 -23.99 6.18
C ARG A 578 5.40 -24.29 6.56
N TRP A 579 6.33 -24.27 5.60
CA TRP A 579 7.76 -24.45 5.88
C TRP A 579 8.29 -23.35 6.81
N TYR A 580 8.00 -22.09 6.48
CA TYR A 580 8.41 -20.95 7.30
C TYR A 580 7.72 -20.92 8.66
N GLN A 581 6.43 -21.22 8.73
CA GLN A 581 5.70 -21.34 10.00
C GLN A 581 6.29 -22.45 10.88
N GLY A 582 6.58 -23.63 10.32
CA GLY A 582 7.21 -24.73 11.05
C GLY A 582 8.58 -24.35 11.63
N TYR A 583 9.41 -23.67 10.82
CA TYR A 583 10.70 -23.13 11.25
C TYR A 583 10.56 -22.15 12.42
N TRP A 584 9.67 -21.16 12.30
CA TRP A 584 9.48 -20.16 13.35
C TRP A 584 8.78 -20.71 14.58
N LEU A 585 7.88 -21.68 14.46
CA LEU A 585 7.27 -22.37 15.60
C LEU A 585 8.32 -23.17 16.40
N ALA A 586 9.30 -23.79 15.73
CA ALA A 586 10.42 -24.44 16.41
C ALA A 586 11.31 -23.42 17.15
N ILE A 587 11.53 -22.23 16.59
CA ILE A 587 12.23 -21.14 17.31
C ILE A 587 11.38 -20.61 18.46
N ALA A 588 10.07 -20.45 18.27
CA ALA A 588 9.16 -19.99 19.29
C ALA A 588 9.11 -20.95 20.49
N LEU A 589 9.19 -22.27 20.26
CA LEU A 589 9.31 -23.25 21.34
C LEU A 589 10.61 -23.05 22.16
N LEU A 590 11.73 -22.67 21.53
CA LEU A 590 12.95 -22.27 22.25
C LEU A 590 12.72 -21.02 23.11
N LEU A 591 12.04 -20.00 22.57
CA LEU A 591 11.71 -18.78 23.30
C LEU A 591 10.79 -19.06 24.50
N ILE A 592 9.84 -19.99 24.37
CA ILE A 592 9.02 -20.48 25.48
C ILE A 592 9.91 -21.12 26.56
N CYS A 593 10.82 -22.01 26.18
CA CYS A 593 11.76 -22.62 27.11
C CYS A 593 12.63 -21.57 27.84
N ILE A 594 13.14 -20.58 27.12
CA ILE A 594 13.89 -19.45 27.69
C ILE A 594 13.02 -18.67 28.69
N SER A 595 11.77 -18.38 28.32
CA SER A 595 10.80 -17.72 29.22
C SER A 595 10.58 -18.51 30.51
N ILE A 596 10.49 -19.84 30.43
CA ILE A 596 10.32 -20.73 31.59
C ILE A 596 11.56 -20.70 32.50
N LEU A 597 12.76 -20.74 31.91
CA LEU A 597 14.02 -20.70 32.65
C LEU A 597 14.17 -19.40 33.43
N PHE A 598 13.87 -18.27 32.78
CA PHE A 598 14.03 -16.93 33.34
C PHE A 598 12.79 -16.38 34.07
N TRP A 599 11.72 -17.16 34.18
CA TRP A 599 10.49 -16.77 34.88
C TRP A 599 10.80 -16.34 36.32
N VAL A 600 10.42 -15.12 36.68
CA VAL A 600 10.70 -14.54 38.00
C VAL A 600 9.77 -15.18 39.04
N ARG A 601 10.36 -15.72 40.11
CA ARG A 601 9.66 -16.13 41.34
C ARG A 601 10.46 -15.69 42.55
N GLY A 602 9.80 -15.13 43.54
CA GLY A 602 10.39 -14.61 44.76
C GLY A 602 10.89 -13.17 44.62
N VAL A 603 11.43 -12.66 45.73
CA VAL A 603 11.75 -11.24 45.93
C VAL A 603 13.07 -10.80 45.29
N ASP A 604 13.95 -11.77 44.98
CA ASP A 604 15.30 -11.55 44.47
C ASP A 604 15.31 -11.43 42.93
N THR A 605 15.24 -10.19 42.43
CA THR A 605 15.15 -9.90 40.98
C THR A 605 16.49 -9.54 40.32
N GLN A 606 17.62 -9.69 41.03
CA GLN A 606 18.92 -9.28 40.49
C GLN A 606 19.36 -10.17 39.31
N PRO A 607 19.96 -9.60 38.25
CA PRO A 607 20.36 -10.38 37.07
C PRO A 607 21.23 -11.60 37.39
N LYS A 608 22.22 -11.47 38.30
CA LYS A 608 23.13 -12.57 38.69
C LYS A 608 22.38 -13.75 39.31
N GLN A 609 21.43 -13.49 40.19
CA GLN A 609 20.62 -14.54 40.84
C GLN A 609 19.71 -15.24 39.83
N ARG A 610 19.09 -14.48 38.92
CA ARG A 610 18.23 -15.03 37.86
C ARG A 610 18.98 -16.02 36.96
N TRP A 611 20.22 -15.72 36.59
CA TRP A 611 21.08 -16.65 35.83
C TRP A 611 21.39 -17.93 36.62
N ARG A 612 21.67 -17.82 37.93
CA ARG A 612 21.89 -18.99 38.80
C ARG A 612 20.65 -19.89 38.86
N ILE A 613 19.47 -19.28 39.01
CA ILE A 613 18.18 -20.00 39.04
C ILE A 613 17.90 -20.65 37.67
N ALA A 614 18.14 -19.95 36.57
CA ALA A 614 17.98 -20.51 35.22
C ALA A 614 18.85 -21.76 35.03
N ARG A 615 20.12 -21.72 35.48
CA ARG A 615 21.02 -22.89 35.44
C ARG A 615 20.50 -24.07 36.26
N GLN A 616 19.88 -23.81 37.42
CA GLN A 616 19.25 -24.86 38.23
C GLN A 616 18.00 -25.45 37.57
N ARG A 617 17.24 -24.65 36.81
CA ARG A 617 16.05 -25.08 36.07
C ARG A 617 16.36 -25.79 34.75
N PHE A 618 17.59 -25.71 34.25
CA PHE A 618 18.06 -26.34 33.02
C PHE A 618 18.30 -27.86 33.18
N THR A 619 17.22 -28.57 33.51
CA THR A 619 17.16 -30.01 33.75
C THR A 619 17.23 -30.82 32.44
N ARG A 620 17.47 -32.15 32.52
CA ARG A 620 17.50 -33.04 31.34
C ARG A 620 16.27 -32.92 30.43
N PRO A 621 15.02 -32.91 30.94
CA PRO A 621 13.85 -32.73 30.07
C PRO A 621 13.85 -31.38 29.33
N MET A 622 14.26 -30.29 30.01
CA MET A 622 14.38 -28.97 29.37
C MET A 622 15.46 -28.98 28.29
N GLN A 623 16.61 -29.61 28.56
CA GLN A 623 17.70 -29.79 27.60
C GLN A 623 17.23 -30.59 26.37
N THR A 624 16.46 -31.66 26.57
CA THR A 624 15.93 -32.47 25.47
C THR A 624 14.95 -31.67 24.60
N VAL A 625 14.00 -30.96 25.21
CA VAL A 625 13.04 -30.13 24.44
C VAL A 625 13.76 -29.03 23.68
N MET A 626 14.66 -28.29 24.34
CA MET A 626 15.44 -27.25 23.66
C MET A 626 16.35 -27.83 22.57
N GLY A 627 16.99 -28.98 22.81
CA GLY A 627 17.84 -29.65 21.83
C GLY A 627 17.07 -30.11 20.59
N LEU A 628 15.93 -30.78 20.78
CA LEU A 628 15.06 -31.21 19.68
C LEU A 628 14.48 -30.03 18.91
N SER A 629 14.08 -28.96 19.61
CA SER A 629 13.54 -27.75 18.99
C SER A 629 14.60 -27.01 18.17
N ALA A 630 15.83 -26.91 18.68
CA ALA A 630 16.96 -26.33 17.97
C ALA A 630 17.37 -27.18 16.76
N LEU A 631 17.39 -28.51 16.90
CA LEU A 631 17.64 -29.43 15.80
C LEU A 631 16.56 -29.30 14.72
N THR A 632 15.28 -29.24 15.10
CA THR A 632 14.17 -29.06 14.17
C THR A 632 14.28 -27.71 13.44
N ALA A 633 14.56 -26.62 14.15
CA ALA A 633 14.80 -25.32 13.55
C ALA A 633 16.00 -25.34 12.59
N ALA A 634 17.09 -26.03 12.94
CA ALA A 634 18.25 -26.18 12.07
C ALA A 634 17.96 -27.01 10.81
N LEU A 635 17.18 -28.09 10.93
CA LEU A 635 16.78 -28.92 9.79
C LEU A 635 15.81 -28.19 8.85
N LEU A 636 14.76 -27.57 9.40
CA LEU A 636 13.78 -26.80 8.61
C LEU A 636 14.43 -25.55 8.01
N GLY A 637 15.22 -24.81 8.80
CA GLY A 637 15.96 -23.65 8.34
C GLY A 637 17.01 -24.02 7.30
N GLY A 638 17.70 -25.16 7.49
CA GLY A 638 18.65 -25.73 6.52
C GLY A 638 17.96 -26.15 5.23
N TRP A 639 16.76 -26.74 5.29
CA TRP A 639 15.96 -27.09 4.12
C TRP A 639 15.48 -25.84 3.36
N ILE A 640 14.97 -24.83 4.07
CA ILE A 640 14.59 -23.55 3.47
C ILE A 640 15.82 -22.89 2.84
N PHE A 641 16.94 -22.82 3.56
CA PHE A 641 18.20 -22.25 3.05
C PHE A 641 18.71 -23.02 1.83
N TYR A 642 18.68 -24.36 1.85
CA TYR A 642 19.07 -25.19 0.72
C TYR A 642 18.23 -24.88 -0.52
N ASN A 643 16.90 -24.80 -0.38
CA ASN A 643 16.03 -24.47 -1.50
C ASN A 643 16.21 -23.01 -1.99
N THR A 644 16.33 -22.05 -1.07
CA THR A 644 16.32 -20.61 -1.39
C THR A 644 17.69 -20.01 -1.69
N HIS A 645 18.79 -20.64 -1.26
CA HIS A 645 20.16 -20.11 -1.39
C HIS A 645 21.12 -21.05 -2.14
N LEU A 646 20.86 -22.37 -2.18
CA LEU A 646 21.73 -23.33 -2.87
C LEU A 646 21.12 -23.82 -4.19
N LEU A 647 19.87 -24.29 -4.17
CA LEU A 647 19.17 -24.74 -5.38
C LEU A 647 18.69 -23.56 -6.23
N HIS A 648 18.07 -22.56 -5.60
CA HIS A 648 17.53 -21.39 -6.28
C HIS A 648 18.09 -20.09 -5.68
N PRO A 649 19.41 -19.87 -5.78
CA PRO A 649 20.04 -18.68 -5.20
C PRO A 649 19.39 -17.42 -5.75
N ALA A 650 18.79 -16.62 -4.87
CA ALA A 650 18.41 -15.25 -5.20
C ALA A 650 19.70 -14.41 -5.24
N PRO A 651 20.10 -13.86 -6.39
CA PRO A 651 21.31 -13.07 -6.47
C PRO A 651 21.17 -11.81 -5.62
N SER A 652 22.25 -11.45 -4.91
CA SER A 652 22.35 -10.14 -4.27
C SER A 652 22.34 -9.04 -5.34
N ARG A 653 21.99 -7.80 -4.97
CA ARG A 653 22.00 -6.69 -5.94
C ARG A 653 23.36 -6.47 -6.59
N ALA A 654 24.45 -6.67 -5.83
CA ALA A 654 25.80 -6.61 -6.36
C ALA A 654 26.00 -7.70 -7.41
N GLN A 655 25.60 -8.94 -7.11
CA GLN A 655 25.66 -10.04 -8.08
C GLN A 655 24.81 -9.77 -9.33
N VAL A 656 23.58 -9.26 -9.19
CA VAL A 656 22.77 -8.87 -10.37
C VAL A 656 23.50 -7.84 -11.21
N THR A 657 24.12 -6.84 -10.58
CA THR A 657 24.91 -5.81 -11.28
C THR A 657 26.10 -6.42 -12.00
N ASP A 658 26.86 -7.32 -11.36
CA ASP A 658 27.99 -8.01 -11.97
C ASP A 658 27.57 -8.89 -13.15
N GLN A 659 26.41 -9.53 -13.05
CA GLN A 659 25.83 -10.38 -14.10
C GLN A 659 25.39 -9.57 -15.32
N VAL A 660 24.78 -8.42 -15.08
CA VAL A 660 24.47 -7.42 -16.11
C VAL A 660 25.74 -6.97 -16.83
N ILE A 661 26.78 -6.61 -16.07
CA ILE A 661 28.07 -6.17 -16.62
C ILE A 661 28.68 -7.29 -17.47
N ALA A 662 28.67 -8.53 -16.98
CA ALA A 662 29.21 -9.67 -17.71
C ALA A 662 28.46 -9.94 -19.02
N TYR A 663 27.13 -9.88 -18.98
CA TYR A 663 26.28 -10.02 -20.18
C TYR A 663 26.54 -8.91 -21.20
N GLU A 664 26.60 -7.66 -20.75
CA GLU A 664 26.85 -6.51 -21.62
C GLU A 664 28.27 -6.55 -22.22
N LYS A 665 29.27 -7.00 -21.48
CA LYS A 665 30.63 -7.20 -22.01
C LYS A 665 30.70 -8.33 -23.04
N ALA A 666 29.97 -9.42 -22.82
CA ALA A 666 29.98 -10.58 -23.71
C ALA A 666 29.27 -10.28 -25.03
N TYR A 667 28.05 -9.73 -24.97
CA TYR A 667 27.16 -9.63 -26.13
C TYR A 667 26.83 -8.21 -26.56
N GLY A 668 27.34 -7.18 -25.90
CA GLY A 668 27.02 -5.78 -26.22
C GLY A 668 27.40 -5.37 -27.65
N HIS A 669 28.27 -6.13 -28.33
CA HIS A 669 28.62 -5.93 -29.73
C HIS A 669 27.56 -6.47 -30.72
N LEU A 670 26.66 -7.35 -30.27
CA LEU A 670 25.54 -7.91 -31.04
C LEU A 670 24.22 -7.15 -30.78
N ILE A 671 24.31 -5.95 -30.19
CA ILE A 671 23.14 -5.10 -29.95
C ILE A 671 22.52 -4.57 -31.25
N ASP A 672 23.36 -4.41 -32.27
CA ASP A 672 22.99 -3.92 -33.59
C ASP A 672 22.99 -5.11 -34.59
N ALA A 673 22.03 -5.14 -35.53
CA ALA A 673 21.88 -6.14 -36.61
C ALA A 673 21.63 -7.60 -36.19
N GLN A 674 20.35 -7.95 -35.98
CA GLN A 674 19.85 -9.31 -35.73
C GLN A 674 18.63 -9.59 -36.63
N PRO A 675 18.38 -10.84 -37.05
CA PRO A 675 17.26 -11.15 -37.92
C PRO A 675 15.93 -11.06 -37.15
N LYS A 676 14.83 -10.86 -37.88
CA LYS A 676 13.48 -10.72 -37.33
C LYS A 676 12.70 -12.02 -37.46
N ILE A 677 11.88 -12.35 -36.47
CA ILE A 677 10.93 -13.45 -36.54
C ILE A 677 9.78 -13.05 -37.49
N THR A 678 9.41 -13.94 -38.41
CA THR A 678 8.34 -13.74 -39.41
C THR A 678 7.25 -14.81 -39.34
N ALA A 679 7.55 -15.99 -38.78
CA ALA A 679 6.58 -17.04 -38.52
C ALA A 679 6.93 -17.78 -37.23
N ILE A 680 5.89 -18.22 -36.51
CA ILE A 680 5.97 -18.99 -35.27
C ILE A 680 5.02 -20.17 -35.39
N ASP A 681 5.55 -21.39 -35.27
CA ASP A 681 4.75 -22.61 -35.12
C ASP A 681 5.12 -23.30 -33.80
N LEU A 682 4.12 -23.54 -32.93
CA LEU A 682 4.31 -24.09 -31.60
C LEU A 682 3.53 -25.38 -31.40
N GLN A 683 4.15 -26.34 -30.72
CA GLN A 683 3.48 -27.50 -30.13
C GLN A 683 3.73 -27.48 -28.62
N GLY A 684 2.68 -27.23 -27.85
CA GLY A 684 2.76 -27.04 -26.41
C GLY A 684 1.93 -28.06 -25.65
N ASP A 685 2.55 -28.82 -24.75
CA ASP A 685 1.86 -29.75 -23.85
C ASP A 685 1.88 -29.20 -22.42
N LEU A 686 0.68 -28.86 -21.92
CA LEU A 686 0.41 -28.29 -20.60
C LEU A 686 0.05 -29.43 -19.63
N TYR A 687 0.74 -29.53 -18.49
CA TYR A 687 0.53 -30.60 -17.51
C TYR A 687 0.09 -30.07 -16.13
N PRO A 688 -1.06 -29.38 -16.03
CA PRO A 688 -1.49 -28.75 -14.78
C PRO A 688 -1.80 -29.76 -13.65
N ASP A 689 -2.35 -30.93 -13.96
CA ASP A 689 -2.69 -31.94 -12.95
C ASP A 689 -1.54 -32.91 -12.58
N GLU A 690 -0.39 -32.84 -13.28
CA GLU A 690 0.80 -33.65 -12.96
C GLU A 690 1.78 -32.87 -12.08
N ASP A 691 2.85 -32.32 -12.67
CA ASP A 691 3.91 -31.57 -12.00
C ASP A 691 3.90 -30.08 -12.37
N GLY A 692 2.86 -29.63 -13.08
CA GLY A 692 2.69 -28.25 -13.52
C GLY A 692 3.67 -27.81 -14.60
N ARG A 693 4.37 -28.76 -15.25
CA ARG A 693 5.32 -28.44 -16.32
C ARG A 693 4.60 -28.03 -17.61
N PHE A 694 5.32 -27.28 -18.42
CA PHE A 694 4.93 -26.95 -19.79
C PHE A 694 6.07 -27.36 -20.72
N ALA A 695 5.82 -28.39 -21.52
CA ALA A 695 6.76 -28.85 -22.54
C ALA A 695 6.39 -28.18 -23.87
N VAL A 696 7.37 -27.58 -24.54
CA VAL A 696 7.10 -26.84 -25.77
C VAL A 696 8.18 -27.12 -26.81
N LYS A 697 7.71 -27.51 -27.99
CA LYS A 697 8.50 -27.57 -29.19
C LYS A 697 8.05 -26.45 -30.10
N GLY A 698 8.99 -25.82 -30.79
CA GLY A 698 8.62 -24.76 -31.71
C GLY A 698 9.64 -24.53 -32.80
N THR A 699 9.13 -23.90 -33.86
CA THR A 699 9.90 -23.49 -35.01
C THR A 699 9.65 -22.00 -35.28
N TYR A 700 10.74 -21.25 -35.42
CA TYR A 700 10.71 -19.89 -35.95
C TYR A 700 11.26 -19.84 -37.36
N THR A 701 10.64 -19.00 -38.19
CA THR A 701 11.26 -18.51 -39.42
C THR A 701 11.82 -17.12 -39.15
N LEU A 702 13.14 -16.99 -39.27
CA LEU A 702 13.87 -15.73 -39.17
C LEU A 702 14.13 -15.18 -40.57
N GLU A 703 14.11 -13.86 -40.72
CA GLU A 703 14.47 -13.15 -41.95
C GLU A 703 15.47 -12.04 -41.62
N ASN A 704 16.55 -11.94 -42.40
CA ASN A 704 17.45 -10.79 -42.29
C ASN A 704 16.83 -9.56 -42.96
N LYS A 705 16.12 -8.75 -42.17
CA LYS A 705 15.57 -7.45 -42.63
C LYS A 705 16.57 -6.28 -42.54
N THR A 706 17.83 -6.56 -42.19
CA THR A 706 18.88 -5.53 -42.08
C THR A 706 19.58 -5.35 -43.44
N PRO A 707 20.18 -4.19 -43.70
CA PRO A 707 20.90 -3.96 -44.96
C PRO A 707 22.27 -4.67 -45.03
N GLN A 708 22.72 -5.31 -43.94
CA GLN A 708 24.02 -5.97 -43.85
C GLN A 708 23.85 -7.49 -43.72
N PRO A 709 24.78 -8.30 -44.23
CA PRO A 709 24.81 -9.72 -43.92
C PRO A 709 24.98 -9.96 -42.41
N ILE A 710 24.25 -10.92 -41.85
CA ILE A 710 24.37 -11.31 -40.44
C ILE A 710 25.16 -12.62 -40.38
N ASP A 711 26.32 -12.62 -39.74
CA ASP A 711 27.14 -13.81 -39.56
C ASP A 711 26.86 -14.56 -38.24
N THR A 712 26.20 -13.90 -37.29
CA THR A 712 26.00 -14.42 -35.93
C THR A 712 24.58 -14.14 -35.43
N ILE A 713 23.88 -15.19 -34.99
CA ILE A 713 22.55 -15.09 -34.38
C ILE A 713 22.69 -15.33 -32.87
N LEU A 714 22.16 -14.40 -32.07
CA LEU A 714 22.06 -14.54 -30.62
C LEU A 714 20.62 -14.90 -30.24
N LEU A 715 20.44 -15.95 -29.47
CA LEU A 715 19.15 -16.33 -28.87
C LEU A 715 19.25 -16.25 -27.35
N ASN A 716 18.34 -15.51 -26.72
CA ASN A 716 18.27 -15.38 -25.27
C ASN A 716 17.02 -16.09 -24.75
N LEU A 717 17.17 -16.86 -23.67
CA LEU A 717 16.05 -17.48 -22.95
C LEU A 717 16.02 -17.04 -21.48
N PRO A 718 14.84 -17.00 -20.86
CA PRO A 718 14.72 -16.85 -19.42
C PRO A 718 15.49 -17.96 -18.67
N LYS A 719 16.15 -17.60 -17.56
CA LYS A 719 17.05 -18.50 -16.83
C LYS A 719 16.43 -19.83 -16.39
N ARG A 720 15.12 -19.89 -16.18
CA ARG A 720 14.45 -21.07 -15.57
C ARG A 720 13.91 -22.07 -16.58
N ILE A 721 14.18 -21.86 -17.87
CA ILE A 721 13.80 -22.77 -18.94
C ILE A 721 14.84 -23.88 -19.06
N GLN A 722 14.40 -25.14 -18.99
CA GLN A 722 15.28 -26.25 -19.34
C GLN A 722 15.31 -26.37 -20.88
N VAL A 723 16.49 -26.20 -21.48
CA VAL A 723 16.68 -26.34 -22.93
C VAL A 723 17.12 -27.77 -23.24
N ASN A 724 16.23 -28.55 -23.89
CA ASN A 724 16.57 -29.89 -24.35
C ASN A 724 17.32 -29.82 -25.70
N GLN A 725 16.85 -28.95 -26.59
CA GLN A 725 17.50 -28.69 -27.88
C GLN A 725 17.21 -27.26 -28.34
N ILE A 726 18.20 -26.63 -28.97
CA ILE A 726 18.03 -25.41 -29.75
C ILE A 726 19.00 -25.48 -30.93
N ALA A 727 18.50 -25.18 -32.14
CA ALA A 727 19.29 -25.28 -33.36
C ALA A 727 18.87 -24.20 -34.36
N VAL A 728 19.84 -23.75 -35.15
CA VAL A 728 19.64 -22.82 -36.28
C VAL A 728 20.04 -23.53 -37.57
N ASN A 729 19.12 -23.62 -38.54
CA ASN A 729 19.30 -24.37 -39.79
C ASN A 729 19.81 -25.81 -39.55
N GLY A 730 19.27 -26.49 -38.53
CA GLY A 730 19.68 -27.83 -38.11
C GLY A 730 21.04 -27.92 -37.41
N THR A 731 21.78 -26.82 -37.29
CA THR A 731 23.04 -26.76 -36.53
C THR A 731 22.72 -26.54 -35.05
N PRO A 732 23.00 -27.51 -34.16
CA PRO A 732 22.71 -27.36 -32.74
C PRO A 732 23.62 -26.31 -32.11
N ALA A 733 23.15 -25.69 -31.02
CA ALA A 733 23.99 -24.77 -30.26
C ALA A 733 25.29 -25.46 -29.79
N THR A 734 26.42 -24.82 -30.04
CA THR A 734 27.65 -25.08 -29.29
C THR A 734 27.53 -24.45 -27.91
N ALA A 735 27.91 -25.18 -26.86
CA ALA A 735 27.73 -24.74 -25.48
C ALA A 735 28.16 -23.28 -25.26
N THR A 736 27.20 -22.42 -24.92
CA THR A 736 27.39 -21.00 -24.64
C THR A 736 27.27 -20.71 -23.16
N ALA A 737 27.78 -19.55 -22.74
CA ALA A 737 27.84 -19.16 -21.35
C ALA A 737 26.42 -18.92 -20.78
N GLU A 738 26.11 -19.58 -19.65
CA GLU A 738 24.92 -19.24 -18.88
C GLU A 738 25.16 -17.89 -18.17
N HIS A 739 24.52 -16.83 -18.65
CA HIS A 739 24.50 -15.56 -17.93
C HIS A 739 23.37 -15.57 -16.91
N PRO A 740 23.59 -15.15 -15.66
CA PRO A 740 22.52 -15.28 -14.67
C PRO A 740 21.31 -14.36 -14.87
N VAL A 741 21.39 -13.40 -15.80
CA VAL A 741 20.24 -12.58 -16.25
C VAL A 741 19.42 -13.29 -17.34
N VAL A 742 20.06 -14.03 -18.26
CA VAL A 742 19.44 -14.80 -19.36
C VAL A 742 20.36 -15.94 -19.82
N GLN A 743 19.79 -17.06 -20.28
CA GLN A 743 20.53 -18.10 -20.99
C GLN A 743 20.77 -17.64 -22.43
N ALA A 744 22.02 -17.32 -22.79
CA ALA A 744 22.38 -16.82 -24.10
C ALA A 744 22.99 -17.93 -24.97
N TYR A 745 22.55 -18.03 -26.22
CA TYR A 745 23.01 -19.00 -27.23
C TYR A 745 23.45 -18.28 -28.49
N GLU A 746 24.70 -18.46 -28.87
CA GLU A 746 25.32 -17.81 -30.02
C GLU A 746 25.52 -18.83 -31.13
N PHE A 747 25.12 -18.45 -32.35
CA PHE A 747 25.19 -19.28 -33.54
C PHE A 747 25.96 -18.54 -34.63
N ALA A 748 27.23 -18.90 -34.78
CA ALA A 748 28.03 -18.48 -35.93
C ALA A 748 27.55 -19.24 -37.18
N LEU A 749 27.15 -18.51 -38.21
CA LEU A 749 26.64 -19.05 -39.46
C LEU A 749 27.81 -19.33 -40.42
N ALA A 750 27.88 -20.56 -40.94
CA ALA A 750 28.89 -20.92 -41.93
C ALA A 750 28.80 -20.06 -43.21
N ASN A 751 27.59 -19.64 -43.56
CA ASN A 751 27.32 -18.65 -44.59
C ASN A 751 26.54 -17.50 -43.95
N PRO A 752 27.07 -16.25 -43.97
CA PRO A 752 26.34 -15.11 -43.45
C PRO A 752 24.96 -14.98 -44.12
N LEU A 753 23.93 -14.80 -43.28
CA LEU A 753 22.55 -14.62 -43.70
C LEU A 753 22.44 -13.30 -44.46
N GLN A 754 22.29 -13.38 -45.79
CA GLN A 754 22.20 -12.20 -46.65
C GLN A 754 20.90 -11.41 -46.39
N PRO A 755 20.85 -10.10 -46.67
CA PRO A 755 19.60 -9.34 -46.62
C PRO A 755 18.47 -10.03 -47.41
N GLY A 756 17.29 -10.19 -46.78
CA GLY A 756 16.13 -10.90 -47.30
C GLY A 756 16.22 -12.43 -47.26
N ALA A 757 17.35 -13.02 -46.88
CA ALA A 757 17.47 -14.46 -46.69
C ALA A 757 16.84 -14.91 -45.36
N THR A 758 16.36 -16.14 -45.33
CA THR A 758 15.70 -16.73 -44.16
C THR A 758 16.55 -17.81 -43.48
N ALA A 759 16.31 -17.99 -42.18
CA ALA A 759 16.88 -19.06 -41.38
C ALA A 759 15.79 -19.68 -40.51
N GLU A 760 15.91 -20.97 -40.20
CA GLU A 760 14.99 -21.70 -39.34
C GLU A 760 15.61 -21.87 -37.94
N VAL A 761 14.84 -21.60 -36.89
CA VAL A 761 15.21 -21.96 -35.51
C VAL A 761 14.25 -23.02 -35.00
N THR A 762 14.78 -24.14 -34.53
CA THR A 762 13.99 -25.18 -33.87
C THR A 762 14.39 -25.27 -32.41
N PHE A 763 13.42 -25.39 -31.50
CA PHE A 763 13.68 -25.53 -30.08
C PHE A 763 12.77 -26.57 -29.42
N ASP A 764 13.32 -27.23 -28.40
CA ASP A 764 12.62 -28.14 -27.47
C ASP A 764 12.96 -27.67 -26.06
N LEU A 765 11.94 -27.15 -25.38
CA LEU A 765 12.05 -26.47 -24.11
C LEU A 765 11.10 -27.09 -23.10
N LEU A 766 11.49 -27.04 -21.83
CA LEU A 766 10.68 -27.49 -20.72
C LEU A 766 10.69 -26.43 -19.62
N GLN A 767 9.54 -25.80 -19.42
CA GLN A 767 9.30 -24.91 -18.29
C GLN A 767 8.75 -25.73 -17.13
N LYS A 768 9.41 -25.66 -15.96
CA LYS A 768 8.92 -26.27 -14.72
C LYS A 768 8.49 -25.18 -13.75
N PRO A 769 7.46 -25.40 -12.94
CA PRO A 769 7.10 -24.42 -11.92
C PRO A 769 8.18 -24.38 -10.85
N ASP A 770 8.33 -23.23 -10.21
CA ASP A 770 9.23 -23.11 -9.06
C ASP A 770 8.86 -24.12 -7.97
N PRO A 771 9.84 -24.65 -7.21
CA PRO A 771 9.55 -25.53 -6.09
C PRO A 771 8.65 -24.83 -5.07
N ALA A 772 7.76 -25.60 -4.45
CA ALA A 772 6.78 -25.09 -3.49
C ALA A 772 7.41 -24.33 -2.29
N VAL A 773 8.69 -24.53 -1.97
CA VAL A 773 9.41 -23.84 -0.87
C VAL A 773 9.82 -22.41 -1.25
N THR A 774 10.00 -22.14 -2.54
CA THR A 774 10.50 -20.86 -3.07
C THR A 774 9.44 -20.04 -3.78
N ARG A 775 8.21 -20.55 -3.91
CA ARG A 775 7.07 -19.81 -4.47
C ARG A 775 6.73 -18.63 -3.58
N GLU A 776 7.04 -17.44 -4.06
CA GLU A 776 6.64 -16.18 -3.45
C GLU A 776 5.71 -15.45 -4.39
N GLU A 777 4.66 -14.86 -3.81
CA GLU A 777 3.79 -13.86 -4.43
C GLU A 777 3.43 -14.15 -5.91
N LEU A 778 2.40 -14.98 -6.12
CA LEU A 778 1.76 -15.14 -7.42
C LEU A 778 0.85 -13.92 -7.69
N ARG A 779 1.44 -12.80 -8.10
CA ARG A 779 0.71 -11.65 -8.67
C ARG A 779 0.99 -11.43 -10.16
N SER A 780 1.84 -12.29 -10.72
CA SER A 780 2.23 -12.26 -12.11
C SER A 780 1.13 -12.86 -12.98
N VAL A 781 0.86 -12.21 -14.11
CA VAL A 781 0.07 -12.78 -15.20
C VAL A 781 0.65 -14.11 -15.65
N THR A 782 1.96 -14.28 -15.59
CA THR A 782 2.66 -15.53 -15.95
C THR A 782 2.82 -16.43 -14.72
N ALA A 783 2.12 -17.57 -14.66
CA ALA A 783 2.23 -18.51 -13.55
C ALA A 783 1.58 -19.88 -13.82
N TYR A 784 2.00 -20.85 -12.99
CA TYR A 784 1.21 -22.04 -12.68
C TYR A 784 0.18 -21.73 -11.59
N PHE A 785 -1.06 -22.17 -11.79
CA PHE A 785 -2.13 -22.12 -10.78
C PHE A 785 -2.87 -23.47 -10.69
N GLU A 786 -3.62 -23.69 -9.60
CA GLU A 786 -4.34 -24.96 -9.40
C GLU A 786 -5.36 -25.24 -10.50
N ASN A 787 -5.99 -24.19 -11.05
CA ASN A 787 -6.91 -24.30 -12.18
C ASN A 787 -6.24 -24.06 -13.55
N GLY A 788 -4.98 -24.49 -13.74
CA GLY A 788 -4.31 -24.44 -15.03
C GLY A 788 -3.03 -23.61 -15.09
N LEU A 789 -2.71 -23.10 -16.27
CA LEU A 789 -1.43 -22.45 -16.59
C LEU A 789 -1.66 -21.17 -17.39
N ASN A 790 -0.84 -20.14 -17.13
CA ASN A 790 -0.75 -18.97 -17.99
C ASN A 790 0.71 -18.64 -18.27
N PHE A 791 1.08 -18.70 -19.54
CA PHE A 791 2.35 -18.22 -20.05
C PHE A 791 2.12 -17.30 -21.24
N ARG A 792 3.10 -16.47 -21.57
CA ARG A 792 3.20 -15.79 -22.86
C ARG A 792 4.42 -16.31 -23.59
N THR A 793 4.46 -16.19 -24.91
CA THR A 793 5.63 -16.61 -25.71
C THR A 793 6.93 -16.00 -25.17
N VAL A 794 6.94 -14.73 -24.75
CA VAL A 794 8.11 -14.05 -24.15
C VAL A 794 8.58 -14.66 -22.81
N ASP A 795 7.76 -15.46 -22.14
CA ASP A 795 8.08 -16.04 -20.83
C ASP A 795 8.86 -17.36 -20.94
N PHE A 796 8.90 -17.98 -22.13
CA PHE A 796 9.57 -19.27 -22.33
C PHE A 796 10.32 -19.39 -23.64
N ALA A 797 9.86 -18.72 -24.70
CA ALA A 797 10.36 -18.94 -26.05
C ALA A 797 11.68 -18.16 -26.27
N PRO A 798 12.53 -18.60 -27.22
CA PRO A 798 13.77 -17.90 -27.51
C PRO A 798 13.50 -16.47 -28.00
N MET A 799 14.28 -15.53 -27.51
CA MET A 799 14.27 -14.13 -27.92
C MET A 799 15.46 -13.87 -28.83
N VAL A 800 15.25 -13.25 -29.99
CA VAL A 800 16.36 -13.02 -30.95
C VAL A 800 17.07 -11.71 -30.65
N GLY A 801 18.39 -11.74 -30.62
CA GLY A 801 19.25 -10.58 -30.42
C GLY A 801 19.46 -10.18 -28.96
N PHE A 802 20.21 -9.10 -28.75
CA PHE A 802 20.63 -8.65 -27.41
C PHE A 802 19.46 -8.20 -26.55
N PHE A 803 19.35 -8.74 -25.33
CA PHE A 803 18.32 -8.33 -24.37
C PHE A 803 18.70 -7.01 -23.70
N GLN A 804 18.09 -5.90 -24.16
CA GLN A 804 18.49 -4.55 -23.77
C GLN A 804 18.05 -4.11 -22.36
N ARG A 805 16.94 -4.63 -21.84
CA ARG A 805 16.34 -4.21 -20.56
C ARG A 805 17.31 -4.23 -19.36
N PRO A 806 18.15 -5.26 -19.16
CA PRO A 806 19.01 -5.32 -17.98
C PRO A 806 20.28 -4.45 -18.04
N ARG A 807 20.52 -3.60 -19.07
CA ARG A 807 21.77 -2.80 -19.18
C ARG A 807 22.03 -1.90 -17.98
N LEU A 808 23.32 -1.76 -17.61
CA LEU A 808 23.73 -0.90 -16.50
C LEU A 808 23.62 0.58 -16.93
N ARG A 809 22.70 1.35 -16.34
CA ARG A 809 22.48 2.76 -16.72
C ARG A 809 23.30 3.77 -15.91
N ASP A 810 23.72 3.42 -14.69
CA ASP A 810 24.45 4.33 -13.78
C ASP A 810 25.87 4.62 -14.30
N ALA A 811 26.15 5.89 -14.61
CA ALA A 811 27.41 6.29 -15.25
C ALA A 811 28.65 5.98 -14.40
N GLN A 812 28.60 6.22 -13.08
CA GLN A 812 29.72 5.96 -12.18
C GLN A 812 30.00 4.45 -12.07
N ARG A 813 28.95 3.63 -11.97
CA ARG A 813 29.11 2.17 -11.95
C ARG A 813 29.58 1.61 -13.28
N ARG A 814 29.18 2.19 -14.41
CA ARG A 814 29.70 1.80 -15.73
C ARG A 814 31.19 2.05 -15.85
N GLU A 815 31.66 3.22 -15.40
CA GLU A 815 33.08 3.56 -15.35
C GLU A 815 33.86 2.57 -14.47
N GLN A 816 33.37 2.30 -13.26
CA GLN A 816 33.97 1.30 -12.35
C GLN A 816 33.99 -0.11 -12.96
N ALA A 817 32.97 -0.44 -13.75
CA ALA A 817 32.85 -1.71 -14.46
C ALA A 817 33.73 -1.81 -15.72
N GLY A 818 34.35 -0.70 -16.17
CA GLY A 818 35.07 -0.63 -17.44
C GLY A 818 34.16 -0.79 -18.67
N LEU A 819 32.88 -0.44 -18.53
CA LEU A 819 31.94 -0.35 -19.64
C LEU A 819 32.05 1.04 -20.29
N PRO A 820 31.88 1.15 -21.63
CA PRO A 820 31.86 2.46 -22.28
C PRO A 820 30.72 3.31 -21.71
N PRO A 821 30.89 4.63 -21.56
CA PRO A 821 29.78 5.50 -21.18
C PRO A 821 28.63 5.34 -22.18
N LEU A 822 27.40 5.38 -21.69
CA LEU A 822 26.24 5.47 -22.59
C LEU A 822 26.27 6.87 -23.18
N ASP A 823 26.57 6.99 -24.47
CA ASP A 823 26.43 8.24 -25.19
C ASP A 823 24.93 8.53 -25.36
N PRO A 824 24.40 9.60 -24.73
CA PRO A 824 22.99 9.94 -24.87
C PRO A 824 22.56 10.16 -26.32
N ALA A 825 23.46 10.66 -27.18
CA ALA A 825 23.17 10.86 -28.60
C ALA A 825 23.07 9.52 -29.34
N ALA A 826 23.98 8.58 -29.08
CA ALA A 826 23.91 7.23 -29.65
C ALA A 826 22.72 6.42 -29.12
N GLU A 827 22.37 6.55 -27.83
CA GLU A 827 21.19 5.89 -27.26
C GLU A 827 19.89 6.49 -27.82
N ALA A 828 19.81 7.81 -27.96
CA ALA A 828 18.69 8.46 -28.65
C ALA A 828 18.62 8.05 -30.14
N ALA A 829 19.76 7.89 -30.81
CA ALA A 829 19.82 7.41 -32.19
C ALA A 829 19.46 5.93 -32.35
N ARG A 830 19.46 5.14 -31.27
CA ARG A 830 18.97 3.75 -31.24
C ARG A 830 17.45 3.67 -31.05
N LEU A 831 16.88 4.65 -30.35
CA LEU A 831 15.43 4.86 -30.28
C LEU A 831 14.97 5.38 -31.65
N THR A 832 14.69 4.46 -32.55
CA THR A 832 14.30 4.79 -33.92
C THR A 832 12.90 4.33 -34.21
N GLN A 833 12.32 4.95 -35.24
CA GLN A 833 11.11 4.46 -35.87
C GLN A 833 11.27 3.03 -36.44
N TYR A 834 12.45 2.42 -36.51
CA TYR A 834 12.62 1.08 -37.09
C TYR A 834 12.57 -0.05 -36.06
N THR A 835 12.41 0.28 -34.78
CA THR A 835 12.28 -0.70 -33.68
C THR A 835 10.89 -0.60 -33.05
N PRO A 836 10.07 -1.68 -33.07
CA PRO A 836 8.75 -1.65 -32.45
C PRO A 836 8.86 -1.80 -30.94
N VAL A 837 7.88 -1.28 -30.21
CA VAL A 837 7.78 -1.45 -28.75
C VAL A 837 7.30 -2.85 -28.44
N THR A 838 8.26 -3.76 -28.35
CA THR A 838 8.09 -5.10 -27.82
C THR A 838 9.17 -5.34 -26.77
N PRO A 839 8.99 -6.25 -25.82
CA PRO A 839 10.01 -6.51 -24.78
C PRO A 839 11.40 -6.88 -25.32
N THR A 840 11.47 -7.29 -26.59
CA THR A 840 12.60 -7.96 -27.25
C THR A 840 13.00 -7.27 -28.55
N GLY A 841 12.08 -6.58 -29.23
CA GLY A 841 12.33 -5.94 -30.53
C GLY A 841 12.61 -6.94 -31.66
N ASP A 842 12.34 -8.23 -31.47
CA ASP A 842 12.81 -9.32 -32.33
C ASP A 842 11.84 -9.74 -33.43
N ALA A 843 10.65 -9.16 -33.49
CA ALA A 843 9.64 -9.44 -34.50
C ALA A 843 8.90 -8.19 -34.93
N ASP A 844 8.36 -8.22 -36.15
CA ASP A 844 7.37 -7.25 -36.61
C ASP A 844 5.96 -7.85 -36.38
N LEU A 845 5.29 -8.31 -37.45
CA LEU A 845 4.16 -9.24 -37.34
C LEU A 845 4.63 -10.63 -37.77
N VAL A 846 4.05 -11.64 -37.16
CA VAL A 846 4.36 -13.05 -37.41
C VAL A 846 3.13 -13.81 -37.84
N GLN A 847 3.30 -14.72 -38.80
CA GLN A 847 2.31 -15.76 -39.03
C GLN A 847 2.37 -16.74 -37.86
N PHE A 848 1.25 -16.93 -37.14
CA PHE A 848 1.23 -17.72 -35.90
C PHE A 848 0.38 -18.98 -36.05
N SER A 849 0.90 -20.12 -35.63
CA SER A 849 0.15 -21.35 -35.40
C SER A 849 0.59 -22.00 -34.09
N ALA A 850 -0.37 -22.65 -33.41
CA ALA A 850 -0.08 -23.38 -32.20
C ALA A 850 -1.00 -24.59 -32.06
N THR A 851 -0.43 -25.73 -31.69
CA THR A 851 -1.16 -26.90 -31.21
C THR A 851 -0.91 -27.06 -29.72
N LEU A 852 -1.95 -26.87 -28.92
CA LEU A 852 -1.88 -26.92 -27.46
C LEU A 852 -2.62 -28.15 -26.95
N SER A 853 -2.02 -28.89 -26.03
CA SER A 853 -2.68 -29.97 -25.31
C SER A 853 -2.75 -29.69 -23.81
N THR A 854 -3.84 -30.10 -23.15
CA THR A 854 -4.01 -29.99 -21.70
C THR A 854 -4.82 -31.17 -21.15
N SER A 855 -5.06 -31.18 -19.84
CA SER A 855 -5.92 -32.15 -19.15
C SER A 855 -7.29 -32.29 -19.81
N ALA A 856 -7.86 -33.51 -19.77
CA ALA A 856 -9.11 -33.82 -20.47
C ALA A 856 -10.32 -32.95 -20.07
N ASP A 857 -10.31 -32.34 -18.90
CA ASP A 857 -11.38 -31.50 -18.38
C ASP A 857 -11.06 -29.99 -18.41
N GLN A 858 -9.91 -29.61 -18.99
CA GLN A 858 -9.52 -28.22 -19.21
C GLN A 858 -9.63 -27.82 -20.69
N LEU A 859 -9.67 -26.51 -20.91
CA LEU A 859 -9.54 -25.89 -22.23
C LEU A 859 -8.13 -25.30 -22.34
N ALA A 860 -7.49 -25.43 -23.51
CA ALA A 860 -6.26 -24.70 -23.83
C ALA A 860 -6.59 -23.57 -24.81
N ILE A 861 -6.14 -22.35 -24.53
CA ILE A 861 -6.53 -21.14 -25.27
C ILE A 861 -5.28 -20.35 -25.64
N THR A 862 -5.25 -19.82 -26.87
CA THR A 862 -4.21 -18.91 -27.36
C THR A 862 -4.76 -18.01 -28.47
N SER A 863 -3.91 -17.14 -29.01
CA SER A 863 -4.21 -16.26 -30.14
C SER A 863 -4.46 -17.04 -31.43
N GLY A 864 -5.36 -16.53 -32.28
CA GLY A 864 -5.74 -17.12 -33.56
C GLY A 864 -7.13 -17.75 -33.55
N GLU A 865 -7.55 -18.27 -34.70
CA GLU A 865 -8.83 -18.96 -34.87
C GLU A 865 -8.66 -20.44 -34.52
N LEU A 866 -9.63 -21.03 -33.82
CA LEU A 866 -9.63 -22.45 -33.49
C LEU A 866 -9.93 -23.25 -34.76
N VAL A 867 -8.94 -23.98 -35.26
CA VAL A 867 -9.03 -24.79 -36.48
C VAL A 867 -9.58 -26.17 -36.17
N LYS A 868 -9.10 -26.79 -35.09
CA LYS A 868 -9.42 -28.17 -34.73
C LYS A 868 -9.36 -28.37 -33.22
N GLU A 869 -10.30 -29.15 -32.72
CA GLU A 869 -10.31 -29.67 -31.35
C GLU A 869 -10.47 -31.19 -31.39
N TRP A 870 -9.68 -31.92 -30.59
CA TRP A 870 -9.84 -33.37 -30.43
C TRP A 870 -9.36 -33.85 -29.06
N THR A 871 -9.63 -35.13 -28.76
CA THR A 871 -9.12 -35.80 -27.55
C THR A 871 -8.33 -37.03 -27.96
N GLU A 872 -7.16 -37.20 -27.37
CA GLU A 872 -6.23 -38.31 -27.62
C GLU A 872 -5.48 -38.62 -26.32
N ASP A 873 -5.26 -39.89 -26.00
CA ASP A 873 -4.53 -40.32 -24.79
C ASP A 873 -4.96 -39.63 -23.48
N ASN A 874 -6.28 -39.43 -23.31
CA ASN A 874 -6.86 -38.75 -22.14
C ASN A 874 -6.40 -37.28 -21.97
N ARG A 875 -6.04 -36.62 -23.08
CA ARG A 875 -5.71 -35.20 -23.16
C ARG A 875 -6.56 -34.54 -24.24
N ARG A 876 -6.89 -33.27 -24.05
CA ARG A 876 -7.59 -32.45 -25.06
C ARG A 876 -6.58 -31.59 -25.81
N TYR A 877 -6.76 -31.54 -27.12
CA TYR A 877 -5.88 -30.85 -28.05
C TYR A 877 -6.66 -29.78 -28.81
N PHE A 878 -6.02 -28.64 -28.99
CA PHE A 878 -6.57 -27.45 -29.65
C PHE A 878 -5.54 -26.90 -30.63
N GLN A 879 -5.91 -26.83 -31.90
CA GLN A 879 -5.08 -26.24 -32.95
C GLN A 879 -5.61 -24.86 -33.31
N TYR A 880 -4.77 -23.85 -33.14
CA TYR A 880 -5.03 -22.46 -33.46
C TYR A 880 -4.16 -21.99 -34.61
N GLN A 881 -4.71 -21.12 -35.46
CA GLN A 881 -3.99 -20.48 -36.54
C GLN A 881 -4.44 -19.03 -36.71
N SER A 882 -3.49 -18.11 -36.84
CA SER A 882 -3.83 -16.71 -37.13
C SER A 882 -4.24 -16.55 -38.59
N ARG A 883 -5.39 -15.91 -38.81
CA ARG A 883 -5.90 -15.59 -40.16
C ARG A 883 -5.03 -14.57 -40.90
N ALA A 884 -4.48 -13.62 -40.14
CA ALA A 884 -3.54 -12.61 -40.59
C ALA A 884 -2.31 -12.63 -39.66
N PRO A 885 -1.17 -12.05 -40.06
CA PRO A 885 -0.01 -11.88 -39.18
C PRO A 885 -0.40 -11.10 -37.92
N ILE A 886 0.11 -11.53 -36.77
CA ILE A 886 -0.16 -10.94 -35.45
C ILE A 886 1.15 -10.54 -34.76
N THR A 887 1.09 -9.79 -33.65
CA THR A 887 2.29 -9.54 -32.84
C THR A 887 2.85 -10.85 -32.25
N SER A 888 4.16 -10.93 -32.02
CA SER A 888 4.85 -12.16 -31.58
C SER A 888 4.52 -12.59 -30.14
N VAL A 889 3.80 -11.76 -29.38
CA VAL A 889 3.47 -12.01 -27.97
C VAL A 889 2.07 -12.58 -27.85
N ALA A 890 1.95 -13.92 -27.91
CA ALA A 890 0.70 -14.64 -27.72
C ALA A 890 0.60 -15.25 -26.31
N PRO A 891 -0.59 -15.28 -25.67
CA PRO A 891 -0.81 -15.98 -24.42
C PRO A 891 -1.01 -17.48 -24.70
N ILE A 892 -0.56 -18.33 -23.78
CA ILE A 892 -0.70 -19.79 -23.78
C ILE A 892 -1.36 -20.15 -22.46
N LEU A 893 -2.66 -20.45 -22.52
CA LEU A 893 -3.53 -20.56 -21.35
C LEU A 893 -4.08 -21.98 -21.24
N SER A 894 -4.31 -22.43 -20.01
CA SER A 894 -5.22 -23.54 -19.74
C SER A 894 -6.02 -23.29 -18.48
N GLY A 895 -7.24 -23.83 -18.45
CA GLY A 895 -8.05 -23.86 -17.24
C GLY A 895 -9.45 -24.43 -17.44
N ARG A 896 -10.18 -24.57 -16.34
CA ARG A 896 -11.61 -24.92 -16.33
C ARG A 896 -12.43 -23.63 -16.38
N TYR A 897 -13.22 -23.47 -17.43
CA TYR A 897 -14.02 -22.27 -17.69
C TYR A 897 -15.43 -22.64 -18.11
N GLU A 898 -16.38 -21.81 -17.72
CA GLU A 898 -17.63 -21.65 -18.48
C GLU A 898 -17.38 -20.68 -19.63
N VAL A 899 -18.13 -20.86 -20.72
CA VAL A 899 -17.95 -20.08 -21.94
C VAL A 899 -19.27 -19.44 -22.31
N LEU A 900 -19.32 -18.10 -22.25
CA LEU A 900 -20.38 -17.32 -22.87
C LEU A 900 -19.97 -17.01 -24.31
N LYS A 901 -20.85 -17.31 -25.26
CA LYS A 901 -20.64 -17.03 -26.68
C LYS A 901 -21.66 -15.99 -27.14
N ASP A 902 -21.16 -14.96 -27.79
CA ASP A 902 -21.93 -13.95 -28.49
C ASP A 902 -21.26 -13.66 -29.83
N GLN A 903 -21.79 -12.73 -30.61
CA GLN A 903 -21.23 -12.34 -31.90
C GLN A 903 -21.47 -10.87 -32.18
N TRP A 904 -20.56 -10.28 -32.96
CA TRP A 904 -20.77 -8.99 -33.62
C TRP A 904 -20.52 -9.22 -35.11
N GLN A 905 -21.56 -9.01 -35.92
CA GLN A 905 -21.55 -9.36 -37.35
C GLN A 905 -21.07 -10.80 -37.58
N ASP A 906 -19.88 -11.00 -38.16
CA ASP A 906 -19.27 -12.31 -38.39
C ASP A 906 -18.06 -12.61 -37.49
N VAL A 907 -17.82 -11.78 -36.47
CA VAL A 907 -16.82 -11.98 -35.42
C VAL A 907 -17.47 -12.67 -34.22
N GLN A 908 -16.96 -13.83 -33.84
CA GLN A 908 -17.38 -14.54 -32.63
C GLN A 908 -16.73 -13.88 -31.40
N ILE A 909 -17.53 -13.64 -30.38
CA ILE A 909 -17.08 -13.12 -29.08
C ILE A 909 -17.21 -14.25 -28.06
N GLU A 910 -16.11 -14.60 -27.39
CA GLU A 910 -16.10 -15.67 -26.41
C GLU A 910 -15.55 -15.17 -25.07
N MET A 911 -16.33 -15.33 -24.00
CA MET A 911 -15.92 -14.99 -22.63
C MET A 911 -15.69 -16.29 -21.86
N TYR A 912 -14.45 -16.54 -21.46
CA TYR A 912 -14.04 -17.67 -20.64
C TYR A 912 -13.90 -17.21 -19.20
N TYR A 913 -14.81 -17.66 -18.33
CA TYR A 913 -14.95 -17.13 -16.97
C TYR A 913 -15.17 -18.25 -15.95
N HIS A 914 -14.97 -17.91 -14.69
CA HIS A 914 -15.19 -18.81 -13.56
C HIS A 914 -16.69 -18.88 -13.19
N PRO A 915 -17.25 -20.07 -12.91
CA PRO A 915 -18.63 -20.19 -12.47
C PRO A 915 -18.96 -19.27 -11.28
N GLY A 916 -20.01 -18.46 -11.42
CA GLY A 916 -20.43 -17.45 -10.42
C GLY A 916 -19.83 -16.05 -10.61
N HIS A 917 -18.97 -15.84 -11.62
CA HIS A 917 -18.44 -14.53 -12.02
C HIS A 917 -19.16 -13.95 -13.25
N ASP A 918 -20.42 -14.35 -13.48
CA ASP A 918 -21.24 -14.01 -14.65
C ASP A 918 -21.87 -12.61 -14.59
N ARG A 919 -21.97 -12.01 -13.40
CA ARG A 919 -22.73 -10.78 -13.11
C ARG A 919 -22.48 -9.61 -14.07
N ASN A 920 -21.22 -9.41 -14.48
CA ASN A 920 -20.82 -8.25 -15.28
C ASN A 920 -20.51 -8.59 -16.74
N LEU A 921 -20.70 -9.85 -17.18
CA LEU A 921 -20.37 -10.29 -18.53
C LEU A 921 -21.12 -9.49 -19.61
N ASP A 922 -22.41 -9.23 -19.41
CA ASP A 922 -23.21 -8.45 -20.36
C ASP A 922 -22.66 -7.02 -20.57
N ARG A 923 -22.09 -6.41 -19.51
CA ARG A 923 -21.44 -5.08 -19.61
C ARG A 923 -20.17 -5.17 -20.44
N MET A 924 -19.36 -6.21 -20.20
CA MET A 924 -18.12 -6.43 -20.93
C MET A 924 -18.39 -6.72 -22.42
N VAL A 925 -19.36 -7.60 -22.73
CA VAL A 925 -19.74 -7.96 -24.10
C VAL A 925 -20.26 -6.74 -24.86
N ARG A 926 -21.11 -5.90 -24.24
CA ARG A 926 -21.54 -4.63 -24.84
C ARG A 926 -20.36 -3.70 -25.12
N GLY A 927 -19.39 -3.60 -24.20
CA GLY A 927 -18.17 -2.81 -24.42
C GLY A 927 -17.37 -3.31 -25.62
N ILE A 928 -17.21 -4.63 -25.75
CA ILE A 928 -16.55 -5.27 -26.89
C ILE A 928 -17.30 -4.98 -28.19
N GLN A 929 -18.60 -5.25 -28.24
CA GLN A 929 -19.44 -5.08 -29.43
C GLN A 929 -19.43 -3.62 -29.91
N ASN A 930 -19.61 -2.66 -29.00
CA ASN A 930 -19.63 -1.25 -29.36
C ASN A 930 -18.26 -0.76 -29.83
N THR A 931 -17.15 -1.24 -29.24
CA THR A 931 -15.81 -0.89 -29.74
C THR A 931 -15.55 -1.53 -31.10
N LEU A 932 -15.94 -2.79 -31.33
CA LEU A 932 -15.81 -3.43 -32.65
C LEU A 932 -16.58 -2.64 -33.71
N ASP A 933 -17.79 -2.19 -33.40
CA ASP A 933 -18.62 -1.36 -34.28
C ASP A 933 -17.95 -0.01 -34.59
N TYR A 934 -17.65 0.75 -33.53
CA TYR A 934 -17.06 2.08 -33.62
C TYR A 934 -15.70 2.07 -34.33
N ALA A 935 -14.78 1.20 -33.91
CA ALA A 935 -13.42 1.17 -34.45
C ALA A 935 -13.38 0.62 -35.88
N SER A 936 -14.25 -0.35 -36.21
CA SER A 936 -14.36 -0.83 -37.60
C SER A 936 -14.88 0.22 -38.55
N GLN A 937 -15.82 1.06 -38.10
CA GLN A 937 -16.35 2.17 -38.88
C GLN A 937 -15.33 3.31 -39.06
N ASN A 938 -14.62 3.68 -37.99
CA ASN A 938 -13.79 4.89 -37.98
C ASN A 938 -12.33 4.66 -38.39
N PHE A 939 -11.73 3.51 -38.07
CA PHE A 939 -10.28 3.30 -38.23
C PHE A 939 -9.94 2.24 -39.28
N GLY A 940 -10.79 1.24 -39.47
CA GLY A 940 -10.60 0.16 -40.44
C GLY A 940 -11.07 -1.19 -39.91
N PRO A 941 -11.25 -2.20 -40.78
CA PRO A 941 -11.88 -3.47 -40.39
C PRO A 941 -11.06 -4.27 -39.39
N TYR A 942 -11.74 -4.96 -38.47
CA TYR A 942 -11.11 -5.96 -37.62
C TYR A 942 -10.62 -7.17 -38.45
N PRO A 943 -9.32 -7.55 -38.40
CA PRO A 943 -8.75 -8.52 -39.35
C PRO A 943 -9.06 -10.01 -39.03
N HIS A 944 -9.71 -10.31 -37.89
CA HIS A 944 -9.93 -11.68 -37.41
C HIS A 944 -11.42 -12.03 -37.28
N LYS A 945 -11.76 -13.32 -37.16
CA LYS A 945 -13.16 -13.79 -36.94
C LYS A 945 -13.47 -14.16 -35.50
N THR A 946 -12.54 -13.96 -34.57
CA THR A 946 -12.79 -14.22 -33.15
C THR A 946 -12.07 -13.22 -32.28
N LEU A 947 -12.75 -12.80 -31.21
CA LEU A 947 -12.18 -12.06 -30.09
C LEU A 947 -12.60 -12.74 -28.79
N ARG A 948 -11.64 -13.05 -27.93
CA ARG A 948 -11.86 -13.78 -26.68
C ARG A 948 -11.46 -12.94 -25.49
N THR A 949 -12.15 -13.10 -24.38
CA THR A 949 -11.67 -12.66 -23.06
C THR A 949 -11.52 -13.86 -22.14
N VAL A 950 -10.39 -13.98 -21.45
CA VAL A 950 -10.10 -15.09 -20.54
C VAL A 950 -9.82 -14.56 -19.14
N GLU A 951 -10.61 -15.04 -18.18
CA GLU A 951 -10.45 -14.72 -16.76
C GLU A 951 -9.24 -15.45 -16.13
N LEU A 952 -8.48 -14.74 -15.29
CA LEU A 952 -7.29 -15.26 -14.62
C LEU A 952 -7.34 -15.12 -13.08
N PRO A 953 -6.85 -16.13 -12.34
CA PRO A 953 -6.68 -16.03 -10.88
C PRO A 953 -5.57 -15.08 -10.49
N TYR A 954 -5.68 -14.44 -9.32
CA TYR A 954 -4.65 -13.59 -8.66
C TYR A 954 -4.18 -12.34 -9.43
N ALA A 955 -4.42 -12.26 -10.75
CA ALA A 955 -4.02 -11.16 -11.60
C ALA A 955 -4.81 -9.89 -11.25
N GLY A 956 -4.10 -8.76 -11.22
CA GLY A 956 -4.64 -7.47 -10.84
C GLY A 956 -4.82 -6.48 -11.99
N GLU A 957 -4.72 -6.96 -13.23
CA GLU A 957 -4.68 -6.16 -14.45
C GLU A 957 -5.40 -6.88 -15.62
N ALA A 958 -5.57 -6.17 -16.74
CA ALA A 958 -5.97 -6.73 -18.02
C ALA A 958 -4.88 -6.46 -19.07
N VAL A 959 -4.76 -7.36 -20.05
CA VAL A 959 -3.80 -7.24 -21.14
C VAL A 959 -4.46 -7.74 -22.43
N SER A 960 -4.46 -6.89 -23.45
CA SER A 960 -4.93 -7.24 -24.79
C SER A 960 -3.82 -7.88 -25.62
N HIS A 961 -3.94 -9.18 -25.93
CA HIS A 961 -3.14 -9.85 -26.96
C HIS A 961 -3.94 -9.95 -28.26
N PRO A 962 -3.30 -10.25 -29.42
CA PRO A 962 -4.03 -10.47 -30.66
C PRO A 962 -5.14 -11.51 -30.48
N THR A 963 -6.39 -11.16 -30.79
CA THR A 963 -7.60 -12.00 -30.67
C THR A 963 -7.96 -12.49 -29.25
N THR A 964 -7.12 -12.29 -28.24
CA THR A 964 -7.31 -12.86 -26.89
C THR A 964 -6.92 -11.83 -25.82
N ILE A 965 -7.91 -11.33 -25.11
CA ILE A 965 -7.75 -10.44 -23.96
C ILE A 965 -7.68 -11.31 -22.71
N ILE A 966 -6.71 -11.07 -21.85
CA ILE A 966 -6.64 -11.72 -20.54
C ILE A 966 -6.98 -10.70 -19.45
N ARG A 967 -7.80 -11.10 -18.47
CA ARG A 967 -8.35 -10.19 -17.45
C ARG A 967 -8.39 -10.86 -16.08
N GLY A 968 -7.84 -10.20 -15.06
CA GLY A 968 -7.83 -10.73 -13.70
C GLY A 968 -9.21 -10.75 -13.02
N GLU A 969 -9.45 -11.74 -12.16
CA GLU A 969 -10.71 -11.92 -11.39
C GLU A 969 -11.07 -10.70 -10.51
N ARG A 970 -10.06 -9.90 -10.11
CA ARG A 970 -10.23 -8.70 -9.28
C ARG A 970 -10.40 -7.42 -10.09
N PHE A 971 -10.55 -7.51 -11.41
CA PHE A 971 -10.58 -6.37 -12.31
C PHE A 971 -11.91 -6.35 -13.09
N GLY A 972 -13.01 -5.97 -12.46
CA GLY A 972 -14.34 -5.84 -13.07
C GLY A 972 -15.28 -7.04 -12.93
N TYR A 973 -14.79 -8.27 -12.73
CA TYR A 973 -15.67 -9.44 -12.51
C TYR A 973 -16.38 -9.38 -11.15
N LEU A 974 -15.64 -9.01 -10.10
CA LEU A 974 -16.16 -8.86 -8.74
C LEU A 974 -16.61 -7.43 -8.39
N ALA A 975 -16.71 -6.54 -9.38
CA ALA A 975 -17.18 -5.16 -9.18
C ALA A 975 -18.71 -5.11 -8.94
N LYS A 976 -19.14 -4.14 -8.13
CA LYS A 976 -20.54 -3.83 -7.82
C LYS A 976 -20.88 -2.45 -8.39
N PHE A 977 -21.56 -2.45 -9.53
CA PHE A 977 -22.09 -1.24 -10.16
C PHE A 977 -23.49 -0.90 -9.62
N ASP A 978 -23.78 0.39 -9.47
CA ASP A 978 -25.12 0.94 -9.20
C ASP A 978 -25.54 1.83 -10.36
N ASP A 979 -26.45 1.34 -11.20
CA ASP A 979 -26.89 2.07 -12.39
C ASP A 979 -27.69 3.34 -12.06
N ASN A 980 -28.20 3.47 -10.84
CA ASN A 980 -28.98 4.63 -10.39
C ASN A 980 -28.10 5.76 -9.82
N ASP A 981 -26.81 5.51 -9.59
CA ASP A 981 -25.89 6.54 -9.11
C ASP A 981 -25.36 7.36 -10.31
N PRO A 982 -25.70 8.66 -10.43
CA PRO A 982 -25.21 9.50 -11.51
C PRO A 982 -23.68 9.71 -11.46
N ALA A 983 -23.03 9.45 -10.32
CA ALA A 983 -21.58 9.53 -10.17
C ALA A 983 -20.84 8.20 -10.45
N SER A 984 -21.57 7.11 -10.73
CA SER A 984 -20.99 5.80 -11.06
C SER A 984 -20.57 5.73 -12.52
N VAL A 985 -19.40 5.15 -12.78
CA VAL A 985 -18.87 4.89 -14.13
C VAL A 985 -18.90 3.38 -14.36
N ASP A 986 -19.44 2.94 -15.50
CA ASP A 986 -19.45 1.51 -15.86
C ASP A 986 -18.06 1.07 -16.35
N GLU A 987 -17.16 0.86 -15.39
CA GLU A 987 -15.78 0.52 -15.64
C GLU A 987 -15.61 -0.90 -16.21
N ALA A 988 -16.57 -1.80 -15.99
CA ALA A 988 -16.55 -3.12 -16.64
C ALA A 988 -16.72 -3.01 -18.16
N PHE A 989 -17.65 -2.15 -18.59
CA PHE A 989 -17.83 -1.78 -20.00
C PHE A 989 -16.62 -1.01 -20.53
N ARG A 990 -16.16 0.03 -19.82
CA ARG A 990 -15.09 0.93 -20.30
C ARG A 990 -13.76 0.21 -20.47
N ILE A 991 -13.37 -0.63 -19.50
CA ILE A 991 -12.16 -1.47 -19.62
C ILE A 991 -12.30 -2.45 -20.77
N ALA A 992 -13.45 -3.12 -20.93
CA ALA A 992 -13.65 -4.04 -22.05
C ALA A 992 -13.54 -3.31 -23.41
N ALA A 993 -14.05 -2.07 -23.48
CA ALA A 993 -13.89 -1.21 -24.64
C ALA A 993 -12.42 -0.83 -24.88
N HIS A 994 -11.67 -0.48 -23.82
CA HIS A 994 -10.24 -0.17 -23.87
C HIS A 994 -9.40 -1.35 -24.39
N GLU A 995 -9.54 -2.52 -23.77
CA GLU A 995 -8.80 -3.72 -24.15
C GLU A 995 -9.13 -4.18 -25.58
N THR A 996 -10.36 -3.94 -26.03
CA THR A 996 -10.77 -4.20 -27.42
C THR A 996 -10.14 -3.19 -28.38
N ALA A 997 -10.04 -1.92 -27.99
CA ALA A 997 -9.46 -0.87 -28.83
C ALA A 997 -7.96 -1.11 -29.10
N HIS A 998 -7.25 -1.79 -28.20
CA HIS A 998 -5.88 -2.24 -28.45
C HIS A 998 -5.73 -3.10 -29.72
N GLN A 999 -6.79 -3.77 -30.19
CA GLN A 999 -6.74 -4.51 -31.45
C GLN A 999 -6.43 -3.63 -32.68
N TRP A 1000 -6.66 -2.32 -32.58
CA TRP A 1000 -6.17 -1.32 -33.54
C TRP A 1000 -4.89 -0.66 -33.04
N TRP A 1001 -4.85 -0.26 -31.76
CA TRP A 1001 -3.75 0.49 -31.16
C TRP A 1001 -2.80 -0.41 -30.36
N GLY A 1002 -1.61 -0.67 -30.90
CA GLY A 1002 -0.62 -1.59 -30.32
C GLY A 1002 -0.56 -2.94 -31.04
N GLN A 1003 -1.68 -3.42 -31.61
CA GLN A 1003 -1.69 -4.64 -32.43
C GLN A 1003 -1.52 -4.35 -33.93
N GLN A 1004 -2.39 -3.52 -34.53
CA GLN A 1004 -2.24 -3.10 -35.94
C GLN A 1004 -1.26 -1.92 -36.05
N LEU A 1005 -1.52 -0.81 -35.35
CA LEU A 1005 -0.59 0.32 -35.23
C LEU A 1005 0.42 0.03 -34.11
N ARG A 1006 1.61 -0.42 -34.46
CA ARG A 1006 2.68 -0.75 -33.50
C ARG A 1006 3.61 0.45 -33.35
N PRO A 1007 3.68 1.13 -32.19
CA PRO A 1007 4.51 2.31 -32.04
C PRO A 1007 6.01 2.00 -31.97
N SER A 1008 6.82 3.00 -32.32
CA SER A 1008 8.28 2.94 -32.21
C SER A 1008 8.76 3.05 -30.77
N ASP A 1009 9.91 2.45 -30.44
CA ASP A 1009 10.53 2.54 -29.11
C ASP A 1009 11.23 3.90 -28.93
N THR A 1010 10.43 4.97 -28.83
CA THR A 1010 10.84 6.38 -28.72
C THR A 1010 10.13 7.06 -27.55
N PRO A 1011 10.62 8.18 -27.01
CA PRO A 1011 9.91 8.93 -25.97
C PRO A 1011 8.45 9.19 -26.36
N GLY A 1012 7.54 9.02 -25.40
CA GLY A 1012 6.11 9.19 -25.62
C GLY A 1012 5.43 7.97 -26.25
N THR A 1013 6.10 6.83 -26.34
CA THR A 1013 5.48 5.59 -26.86
C THR A 1013 4.14 5.29 -26.21
N LYS A 1014 4.07 5.42 -24.88
CA LYS A 1014 2.85 5.07 -24.14
C LYS A 1014 1.68 5.99 -24.45
N PHE A 1015 1.93 7.19 -24.98
CA PHE A 1015 0.87 8.04 -25.50
C PHE A 1015 0.10 7.31 -26.63
N LEU A 1016 0.81 6.66 -27.56
CA LEU A 1016 0.15 5.88 -28.62
C LEU A 1016 -0.46 4.59 -28.09
N LEU A 1017 0.27 3.87 -27.22
CA LEU A 1017 -0.21 2.57 -26.71
C LEU A 1017 -1.45 2.70 -25.85
N GLU A 1018 -1.52 3.70 -24.95
CA GLU A 1018 -2.56 3.74 -23.91
C GLU A 1018 -3.59 4.85 -24.12
N SER A 1019 -3.19 6.00 -24.67
CA SER A 1019 -4.15 7.11 -24.85
C SER A 1019 -5.10 6.89 -26.02
N LEU A 1020 -4.69 6.23 -27.10
CA LEU A 1020 -5.56 5.94 -28.23
C LEU A 1020 -6.66 4.91 -27.88
N PRO A 1021 -6.36 3.81 -27.15
CA PRO A 1021 -7.40 2.97 -26.57
C PRO A 1021 -8.30 3.72 -25.60
N GLU A 1022 -7.78 4.56 -24.70
CA GLU A 1022 -8.65 5.32 -23.80
C GLU A 1022 -9.51 6.36 -24.49
N TYR A 1023 -8.98 7.01 -25.51
CA TYR A 1023 -9.77 7.88 -26.37
C TYR A 1023 -10.93 7.10 -27.00
N THR A 1024 -10.64 5.95 -27.60
CA THR A 1024 -11.65 5.09 -28.23
C THR A 1024 -12.69 4.61 -27.22
N ALA A 1025 -12.27 4.16 -26.04
CA ALA A 1025 -13.15 3.72 -24.96
C ALA A 1025 -14.06 4.85 -24.49
N ASN A 1026 -13.56 6.09 -24.40
CA ASN A 1026 -14.37 7.25 -24.04
C ASN A 1026 -15.38 7.65 -25.11
N GLN A 1027 -15.04 7.55 -26.41
CA GLN A 1027 -16.01 7.82 -27.48
C GLN A 1027 -17.15 6.80 -27.43
N VAL A 1028 -16.81 5.52 -27.32
CA VAL A 1028 -17.77 4.42 -27.19
C VAL A 1028 -18.63 4.58 -25.92
N TYR A 1029 -18.02 4.97 -24.80
CA TYR A 1029 -18.72 5.22 -23.55
C TYR A 1029 -19.67 6.43 -23.65
N GLY A 1030 -19.22 7.53 -24.26
CA GLY A 1030 -20.03 8.72 -24.50
C GLY A 1030 -21.26 8.45 -25.37
N GLN A 1031 -21.10 7.65 -26.44
CA GLN A 1031 -22.22 7.23 -27.28
C GLN A 1031 -23.22 6.34 -26.55
N ALA A 1032 -22.74 5.46 -25.66
CA ALA A 1032 -23.59 4.53 -24.91
C ALA A 1032 -24.31 5.18 -23.72
N TYR A 1033 -23.66 6.12 -23.03
CA TYR A 1033 -24.11 6.65 -21.72
C TYR A 1033 -24.38 8.15 -21.69
N GLY A 1034 -24.03 8.89 -22.75
CA GLY A 1034 -24.25 10.33 -22.86
C GLY A 1034 -23.13 11.20 -22.27
N PRO A 1035 -23.14 12.51 -22.58
CA PRO A 1035 -22.06 13.45 -22.25
C PRO A 1035 -21.89 13.71 -20.76
N GLU A 1036 -22.97 13.66 -19.97
CA GLU A 1036 -22.91 13.90 -18.52
C GLU A 1036 -22.15 12.78 -17.80
N LYS A 1037 -22.49 11.51 -18.08
CA LYS A 1037 -21.75 10.35 -17.53
C LYS A 1037 -20.31 10.32 -18.02
N LEU A 1038 -20.05 10.72 -19.26
CA LEU A 1038 -18.69 10.85 -19.77
C LEU A 1038 -17.91 11.94 -19.00
N GLY A 1039 -18.53 13.08 -18.71
CA GLY A 1039 -17.93 14.15 -17.89
C GLY A 1039 -17.47 13.67 -16.52
N VAL A 1040 -18.22 12.75 -15.88
CA VAL A 1040 -17.80 12.12 -14.62
C VAL A 1040 -16.53 11.26 -14.80
N ALA A 1041 -16.45 10.49 -15.88
CA ALA A 1041 -15.26 9.69 -16.18
C ALA A 1041 -14.03 10.58 -16.48
N LEU A 1042 -14.21 11.65 -17.27
CA LEU A 1042 -13.15 12.64 -17.55
C LEU A 1042 -12.70 13.33 -16.26
N ARG A 1043 -13.63 13.68 -15.37
CA ARG A 1043 -13.27 14.27 -14.06
C ARG A 1043 -12.39 13.33 -13.24
N ARG A 1044 -12.68 12.03 -13.21
CA ARG A 1044 -11.84 11.04 -12.52
C ARG A 1044 -10.45 10.95 -13.14
N ASN A 1045 -10.33 11.04 -14.47
CA ASN A 1045 -9.04 11.11 -15.15
C ASN A 1045 -8.28 12.37 -14.76
N LEU A 1046 -8.92 13.54 -14.75
CA LEU A 1046 -8.31 14.81 -14.38
C LEU A 1046 -7.79 14.78 -12.94
N ASP A 1047 -8.63 14.36 -11.99
CA ASP A 1047 -8.24 14.20 -10.58
C ASP A 1047 -7.03 13.27 -10.42
N THR A 1048 -7.01 12.16 -11.16
CA THR A 1048 -5.94 11.16 -11.08
C THR A 1048 -4.64 11.66 -11.70
N TYR A 1049 -4.70 12.40 -12.81
CA TYR A 1049 -3.55 13.10 -13.38
C TYR A 1049 -2.98 14.11 -12.39
N LEU A 1050 -3.82 15.03 -11.87
CA LEU A 1050 -3.39 16.09 -10.96
C LEU A 1050 -2.78 15.55 -9.66
N LYS A 1051 -3.37 14.50 -9.07
CA LYS A 1051 -2.84 13.84 -7.85
C LYS A 1051 -1.47 13.21 -8.05
N ASN A 1052 -1.15 12.74 -9.27
CA ASN A 1052 0.09 12.02 -9.57
C ASN A 1052 1.13 12.88 -10.31
N ARG A 1053 0.81 14.15 -10.60
CA ARG A 1053 1.66 15.09 -11.33
C ARG A 1053 3.04 15.28 -10.68
N SER A 1054 3.09 15.29 -9.36
CA SER A 1054 4.38 15.37 -8.64
C SER A 1054 5.25 14.11 -8.76
N GLN A 1055 4.77 13.03 -9.37
CA GLN A 1055 5.59 11.85 -9.70
C GLN A 1055 6.29 12.01 -11.05
N SER A 1056 5.66 12.66 -12.03
CA SER A 1056 6.25 13.00 -13.33
C SER A 1056 5.30 13.95 -14.05
N ASP A 1057 5.82 15.00 -14.67
CA ASP A 1057 4.99 15.95 -15.43
C ASP A 1057 5.81 16.48 -16.60
N VAL A 1058 5.64 15.83 -17.75
CA VAL A 1058 6.32 16.15 -19.01
C VAL A 1058 5.28 16.35 -20.11
N PRO A 1059 5.64 16.97 -21.24
CA PRO A 1059 4.81 16.99 -22.43
C PRO A 1059 4.30 15.60 -22.81
N LEU A 1060 3.12 15.52 -23.41
CA LEU A 1060 2.52 14.23 -23.74
C LEU A 1060 3.32 13.47 -24.82
N VAL A 1061 4.01 14.20 -25.68
CA VAL A 1061 4.99 13.64 -26.65
C VAL A 1061 6.19 12.96 -25.99
N GLU A 1062 6.38 13.13 -24.68
CA GLU A 1062 7.42 12.48 -23.87
C GLU A 1062 6.82 11.56 -22.79
N ALA A 1063 5.52 11.27 -22.84
CA ALA A 1063 4.81 10.57 -21.79
C ALA A 1063 5.22 9.09 -21.62
N GLU A 1064 5.83 8.79 -20.47
CA GLU A 1064 6.21 7.42 -20.06
C GLU A 1064 5.53 6.93 -18.77
N ALA A 1065 4.95 7.86 -18.00
CA ALA A 1065 4.23 7.55 -16.77
C ALA A 1065 2.76 7.25 -17.04
N GLY A 1066 2.17 6.33 -16.25
CA GLY A 1066 0.79 5.89 -16.44
C GLY A 1066 -0.22 7.04 -16.37
N HIS A 1067 -0.06 7.97 -15.41
CA HIS A 1067 -0.98 9.11 -15.28
C HIS A 1067 -0.89 10.14 -16.42
N LEU A 1068 0.21 10.12 -17.19
CA LEU A 1068 0.33 10.89 -18.42
C LEU A 1068 -0.33 10.14 -19.58
N ALA A 1069 0.02 8.86 -19.76
CA ALA A 1069 -0.45 8.04 -20.87
C ALA A 1069 -1.95 7.71 -20.79
N TYR A 1070 -2.47 7.26 -19.66
CA TYR A 1070 -3.90 6.94 -19.56
C TYR A 1070 -4.74 8.19 -19.35
N GLN A 1071 -4.44 8.96 -18.29
CA GLN A 1071 -5.33 10.04 -17.87
C GLN A 1071 -5.14 11.35 -18.66
N LYS A 1072 -3.93 11.94 -18.67
CA LYS A 1072 -3.67 13.19 -19.40
C LYS A 1072 -3.93 13.03 -20.91
N GLY A 1073 -3.46 11.93 -21.50
CA GLY A 1073 -3.62 11.72 -22.94
C GLY A 1073 -5.05 11.47 -23.38
N SER A 1074 -5.84 10.77 -22.55
CA SER A 1074 -7.28 10.66 -22.73
C SER A 1074 -7.96 12.03 -22.74
N LEU A 1075 -7.63 12.91 -21.80
CA LEU A 1075 -8.19 14.26 -21.72
C LEU A 1075 -7.78 15.10 -22.92
N ALA A 1076 -6.52 15.06 -23.32
CA ALA A 1076 -5.98 15.82 -24.45
C ALA A 1076 -6.66 15.45 -25.77
N LEU A 1077 -6.79 14.15 -26.08
CA LEU A 1077 -7.46 13.70 -27.29
C LEU A 1077 -8.96 14.01 -27.27
N PHE A 1078 -9.61 13.87 -26.11
CA PHE A 1078 -11.02 14.23 -25.95
C PHE A 1078 -11.26 15.74 -26.13
N ALA A 1079 -10.39 16.58 -25.57
CA ALA A 1079 -10.43 18.01 -25.76
C ALA A 1079 -10.25 18.34 -27.25
N LEU A 1080 -9.19 17.85 -27.89
CA LEU A 1080 -8.95 18.14 -29.32
C LEU A 1080 -10.15 17.78 -30.20
N GLN A 1081 -10.73 16.58 -30.03
CA GLN A 1081 -11.89 16.17 -30.85
C GLN A 1081 -13.10 17.07 -30.65
N ASP A 1082 -13.29 17.63 -29.45
CA ASP A 1082 -14.41 18.51 -29.16
C ASP A 1082 -14.29 19.88 -29.87
N TYR A 1083 -13.07 20.34 -30.16
CA TYR A 1083 -12.83 21.58 -30.90
C TYR A 1083 -12.87 21.40 -32.42
N ILE A 1084 -12.29 20.32 -32.94
CA ILE A 1084 -12.13 20.15 -34.41
C ILE A 1084 -13.09 19.11 -35.01
N GLY A 1085 -13.84 18.41 -34.16
CA GLY A 1085 -14.78 17.36 -34.53
C GLY A 1085 -14.19 15.95 -34.43
N GLU A 1086 -14.99 15.03 -33.90
CA GLU A 1086 -14.66 13.59 -33.78
C GLU A 1086 -14.25 12.98 -35.13
N ALA A 1087 -15.03 13.24 -36.19
CA ALA A 1087 -14.75 12.71 -37.53
C ALA A 1087 -13.37 13.15 -38.07
N VAL A 1088 -12.95 14.38 -37.78
CA VAL A 1088 -11.65 14.93 -38.24
C VAL A 1088 -10.49 14.26 -37.50
N VAL A 1089 -10.61 14.10 -36.18
CA VAL A 1089 -9.61 13.38 -35.38
C VAL A 1089 -9.55 11.92 -35.80
N ASN A 1090 -10.70 11.25 -35.93
CA ASN A 1090 -10.77 9.85 -36.35
C ASN A 1090 -10.16 9.62 -37.74
N GLU A 1091 -10.40 10.52 -38.69
CA GLU A 1091 -9.79 10.45 -40.02
C GLU A 1091 -8.26 10.57 -39.95
N ALA A 1092 -7.72 11.47 -39.11
CA ALA A 1092 -6.28 11.58 -38.90
C ALA A 1092 -5.69 10.29 -38.31
N LEU A 1093 -6.36 9.70 -37.31
CA LEU A 1093 -5.94 8.43 -36.69
C LEU A 1093 -6.03 7.26 -37.68
N ALA A 1094 -7.08 7.19 -38.49
CA ALA A 1094 -7.25 6.18 -39.53
C ALA A 1094 -6.17 6.28 -40.61
N ASN A 1095 -5.83 7.51 -41.03
CA ASN A 1095 -4.75 7.77 -41.97
C ASN A 1095 -3.39 7.40 -41.38
N LEU A 1096 -3.14 7.71 -40.11
CA LEU A 1096 -1.93 7.28 -39.40
C LEU A 1096 -1.84 5.75 -39.35
N LEU A 1097 -2.92 5.06 -38.95
CA LEU A 1097 -2.97 3.60 -38.97
C LEU A 1097 -2.65 3.04 -40.36
N LYS A 1098 -3.31 3.56 -41.40
CA LYS A 1098 -3.08 3.12 -42.79
C LYS A 1098 -1.65 3.36 -43.26
N GLN A 1099 -1.02 4.44 -42.83
CA GLN A 1099 0.37 4.76 -43.18
C GLN A 1099 1.38 3.81 -42.53
N TYR A 1100 1.08 3.30 -41.32
CA TYR A 1100 2.03 2.61 -40.45
C TYR A 1100 1.69 1.14 -40.13
N ALA A 1101 0.65 0.55 -40.73
CA ALA A 1101 0.15 -0.79 -40.37
C ALA A 1101 1.13 -1.94 -40.68
N ASP A 1102 1.84 -1.88 -41.81
CA ASP A 1102 2.56 -3.05 -42.36
C ASP A 1102 3.94 -3.28 -41.72
N ALA A 1103 4.87 -2.36 -41.97
CA ALA A 1103 6.30 -2.54 -41.75
C ALA A 1103 6.93 -1.21 -41.30
N PRO A 1104 8.14 -1.23 -40.69
CA PRO A 1104 8.82 -0.02 -40.27
C PRO A 1104 9.02 0.96 -41.46
N PRO A 1105 9.05 2.29 -41.21
CA PRO A 1105 9.07 2.94 -39.90
C PRO A 1105 7.75 2.76 -39.14
N TYR A 1106 7.84 2.67 -37.81
CA TYR A 1106 6.79 2.66 -36.82
C TYR A 1106 6.53 4.10 -36.34
N PRO A 1107 5.29 4.45 -36.00
CA PRO A 1107 4.95 5.81 -35.63
C PRO A 1107 5.44 6.13 -34.21
N SER A 1108 5.98 7.33 -34.07
CA SER A 1108 6.35 7.95 -32.80
C SER A 1108 5.25 8.90 -32.31
N ALA A 1109 5.38 9.39 -31.07
CA ALA A 1109 4.47 10.40 -30.54
C ALA A 1109 4.50 11.69 -31.35
N THR A 1110 5.66 12.04 -31.91
CA THR A 1110 5.82 13.19 -32.79
C THR A 1110 5.07 13.01 -34.12
N ASP A 1111 5.04 11.80 -34.67
CA ASP A 1111 4.28 11.53 -35.92
C ASP A 1111 2.78 11.66 -35.69
N LEU A 1112 2.27 11.14 -34.56
CA LEU A 1112 0.87 11.31 -34.17
C LEU A 1112 0.52 12.79 -34.02
N VAL A 1113 1.34 13.57 -33.29
CA VAL A 1113 1.11 15.01 -33.11
C VAL A 1113 1.20 15.75 -34.45
N ALA A 1114 2.12 15.38 -35.34
CA ALA A 1114 2.19 15.97 -36.67
C ALA A 1114 0.94 15.68 -37.50
N ALA A 1115 0.41 14.45 -37.45
CA ALA A 1115 -0.84 14.09 -38.13
C ALA A 1115 -2.04 14.90 -37.60
N LEU A 1116 -2.16 15.01 -36.27
CA LEU A 1116 -3.20 15.84 -35.64
C LEU A 1116 -3.03 17.32 -36.00
N ARG A 1117 -1.79 17.81 -36.06
CA ARG A 1117 -1.48 19.20 -36.42
C ARG A 1117 -1.91 19.52 -37.85
N GLN A 1118 -1.75 18.59 -38.79
CA GLN A 1118 -2.12 18.79 -40.20
C GLN A 1118 -3.63 18.97 -40.40
N VAL A 1119 -4.45 18.25 -39.63
CA VAL A 1119 -5.92 18.34 -39.72
C VAL A 1119 -6.51 19.46 -38.86
N THR A 1120 -5.73 20.04 -37.96
CA THR A 1120 -6.19 21.10 -37.06
C THR A 1120 -6.26 22.45 -37.78
N PRO A 1121 -7.42 23.14 -37.81
CA PRO A 1121 -7.53 24.47 -38.42
C PRO A 1121 -6.58 25.49 -37.78
N GLU A 1122 -6.16 26.50 -38.55
CA GLU A 1122 -5.22 27.56 -38.09
C GLU A 1122 -5.64 28.18 -36.75
N LYS A 1123 -6.94 28.43 -36.57
CA LYS A 1123 -7.54 28.95 -35.33
C LYS A 1123 -7.18 28.13 -34.09
N TYR A 1124 -7.08 26.80 -34.21
CA TYR A 1124 -6.88 25.87 -33.08
C TYR A 1124 -5.47 25.28 -33.01
N GLN A 1125 -4.52 25.77 -33.83
CA GLN A 1125 -3.13 25.27 -33.83
C GLN A 1125 -2.43 25.41 -32.48
N TYR A 1126 -2.84 26.37 -31.65
CA TYR A 1126 -2.33 26.54 -30.30
C TYR A 1126 -2.67 25.35 -29.39
N LEU A 1127 -3.84 24.71 -29.58
CA LEU A 1127 -4.26 23.56 -28.77
C LEU A 1127 -3.32 22.38 -28.95
N ILE A 1128 -2.77 22.18 -30.16
CA ILE A 1128 -1.80 21.10 -30.37
C ILE A 1128 -0.57 21.29 -29.48
N THR A 1129 -0.07 22.52 -29.42
CA THR A 1129 1.07 22.83 -28.56
C THR A 1129 0.70 22.67 -27.09
N ASP A 1130 -0.43 23.21 -26.67
CA ASP A 1130 -0.82 23.21 -25.25
C ASP A 1130 -1.19 21.81 -24.72
N LEU A 1131 -1.82 20.96 -25.54
CA LEU A 1131 -2.25 19.62 -25.13
C LEU A 1131 -1.14 18.58 -25.21
N PHE A 1132 -0.26 18.67 -26.21
CA PHE A 1132 0.69 17.59 -26.53
C PHE A 1132 2.16 17.97 -26.33
N GLU A 1133 2.57 19.19 -26.67
CA GLU A 1133 3.98 19.61 -26.73
C GLU A 1133 4.45 20.36 -25.48
N THR A 1134 3.53 20.86 -24.66
CA THR A 1134 3.83 21.50 -23.38
C THR A 1134 3.05 20.89 -22.23
N VAL A 1135 3.45 21.22 -21.00
CA VAL A 1135 2.61 20.99 -19.82
C VAL A 1135 1.81 22.26 -19.58
N THR A 1136 0.64 22.34 -20.19
CA THR A 1136 -0.27 23.48 -20.04
C THR A 1136 -1.35 23.15 -19.01
N LEU A 1137 -1.58 24.09 -18.09
CA LEU A 1137 -2.59 24.02 -17.04
C LEU A 1137 -3.46 25.27 -17.09
N TYR A 1138 -4.76 25.07 -16.88
CA TYR A 1138 -5.73 26.15 -16.79
C TYR A 1138 -6.08 26.45 -15.32
N ASP A 1139 -6.44 27.70 -15.04
CA ASP A 1139 -7.02 28.17 -13.79
C ASP A 1139 -8.26 29.00 -14.18
N ASN A 1140 -9.32 28.28 -14.54
CA ASN A 1140 -10.61 28.84 -14.90
C ASN A 1140 -11.53 28.77 -13.69
N ARG A 1141 -12.16 29.87 -13.32
CA ARG A 1141 -13.11 29.89 -12.20
C ARG A 1141 -14.28 30.81 -12.48
N ILE A 1142 -15.43 30.45 -11.93
CA ILE A 1142 -16.60 31.33 -11.92
C ILE A 1142 -16.70 32.05 -10.56
N THR A 1143 -16.67 33.38 -10.58
CA THR A 1143 -16.74 34.18 -9.34
C THR A 1143 -18.17 34.53 -8.97
N ALA A 1144 -19.07 34.66 -9.95
CA ALA A 1144 -20.49 34.89 -9.74
C ALA A 1144 -21.34 34.38 -10.91
N ALA A 1145 -22.57 33.96 -10.63
CA ALA A 1145 -23.60 33.71 -11.64
C ALA A 1145 -24.93 34.29 -11.15
N THR A 1146 -25.50 35.24 -11.88
CA THR A 1146 -26.78 35.88 -11.53
C THR A 1146 -27.85 35.60 -12.59
N VAL A 1147 -29.10 35.43 -12.14
CA VAL A 1147 -30.25 35.12 -13.00
C VAL A 1147 -31.25 36.25 -12.92
N THR A 1148 -31.67 36.77 -14.07
CA THR A 1148 -32.74 37.77 -14.19
C THR A 1148 -33.88 37.22 -15.05
N PRO A 1149 -35.09 37.03 -14.49
CA PRO A 1149 -36.26 36.65 -15.27
C PRO A 1149 -36.63 37.76 -16.27
N ARG A 1150 -36.96 37.39 -17.50
CA ARG A 1150 -37.36 38.32 -18.56
C ARG A 1150 -38.88 38.38 -18.74
N PRO A 1151 -39.44 39.49 -19.24
CA PRO A 1151 -40.88 39.61 -19.52
C PRO A 1151 -41.42 38.62 -20.55
N ASP A 1152 -40.56 38.07 -21.42
CA ASP A 1152 -40.90 37.07 -22.45
C ASP A 1152 -40.91 35.62 -21.92
N GLY A 1153 -40.69 35.42 -20.61
CA GLY A 1153 -40.66 34.12 -19.96
C GLY A 1153 -39.31 33.39 -20.02
N LYS A 1154 -38.27 34.02 -20.60
CA LYS A 1154 -36.89 33.50 -20.62
C LYS A 1154 -36.08 34.02 -19.42
N PHE A 1155 -34.84 33.56 -19.28
CA PHE A 1155 -33.95 33.95 -18.18
C PHE A 1155 -32.61 34.43 -18.74
N ASP A 1156 -32.15 35.61 -18.31
CA ASP A 1156 -30.78 36.07 -18.57
C ASP A 1156 -29.86 35.61 -17.44
N VAL A 1157 -28.85 34.81 -17.77
CA VAL A 1157 -27.81 34.34 -16.87
C VAL A 1157 -26.55 35.14 -17.13
N THR A 1158 -26.12 35.95 -16.16
CA THR A 1158 -24.87 36.70 -16.23
C THR A 1158 -23.81 36.00 -15.41
N LEU A 1159 -22.74 35.54 -16.06
CA LEU A 1159 -21.60 34.89 -15.44
C LEU A 1159 -20.43 35.88 -15.35
N THR A 1160 -19.74 35.89 -14.23
CA THR A 1160 -18.44 36.54 -14.06
C THR A 1160 -17.39 35.45 -13.93
N VAL A 1161 -16.46 35.41 -14.88
CA VAL A 1161 -15.51 34.32 -15.08
C VAL A 1161 -14.10 34.88 -15.07
N ASN A 1162 -13.18 34.24 -14.35
CA ASN A 1162 -11.76 34.55 -14.40
C ASN A 1162 -11.02 33.37 -15.03
N THR A 1163 -10.19 33.65 -16.04
CA THR A 1163 -9.43 32.63 -16.75
C THR A 1163 -7.95 32.98 -16.77
N ALA A 1164 -7.11 31.98 -16.53
CA ALA A 1164 -5.67 32.08 -16.68
C ALA A 1164 -5.08 30.76 -17.20
N LYS A 1165 -3.93 30.86 -17.88
CA LYS A 1165 -3.19 29.72 -18.40
C LYS A 1165 -1.74 29.76 -17.94
N MET A 1166 -1.22 28.60 -17.59
CA MET A 1166 0.14 28.42 -17.07
C MET A 1166 0.86 27.32 -17.83
N ARG A 1167 2.16 27.47 -18.02
CA ARG A 1167 3.05 26.42 -18.56
C ARG A 1167 4.02 25.96 -17.49
N SER A 1168 4.06 24.66 -17.27
CA SER A 1168 5.04 24.01 -16.40
C SER A 1168 6.23 23.49 -17.21
N ASP A 1169 7.45 23.70 -16.71
CA ASP A 1169 8.64 23.05 -17.25
C ASP A 1169 8.84 21.64 -16.66
N ASN A 1170 9.84 20.90 -17.15
CA ASN A 1170 10.09 19.51 -16.74
C ASN A 1170 10.53 19.35 -15.26
N VAL A 1171 10.86 20.45 -14.57
CA VAL A 1171 11.16 20.45 -13.13
C VAL A 1171 9.99 20.99 -12.29
N GLY A 1172 8.93 21.46 -12.95
CA GLY A 1172 7.68 21.91 -12.36
C GLY A 1172 7.58 23.41 -12.08
N ASN A 1173 8.44 24.25 -12.67
CA ASN A 1173 8.26 25.70 -12.58
C ASN A 1173 7.10 26.13 -13.47
N GLU A 1174 6.11 26.79 -12.90
CA GLU A 1174 4.96 27.32 -13.64
C GLU A 1174 5.19 28.78 -14.04
N THR A 1175 4.95 29.11 -15.30
CA THR A 1175 5.03 30.47 -15.85
C THR A 1175 3.71 30.84 -16.55
N PRO A 1176 3.22 32.09 -16.42
CA PRO A 1176 2.02 32.51 -17.13
C PRO A 1176 2.16 32.37 -18.65
N ALA A 1177 1.09 31.92 -19.29
CA ALA A 1177 0.95 31.84 -20.74
C ALA A 1177 -0.35 32.55 -21.16
N ALA A 1178 -0.31 33.31 -22.26
CA ALA A 1178 -1.45 34.11 -22.67
C ALA A 1178 -2.63 33.24 -23.17
N MET A 1179 -3.85 33.57 -22.73
CA MET A 1179 -5.11 32.94 -23.17
C MET A 1179 -5.55 33.35 -24.58
N ASN A 1180 -5.08 34.47 -25.14
CA ASN A 1180 -5.26 34.87 -26.55
C ASN A 1180 -6.66 34.63 -27.18
N GLN A 1181 -7.75 34.95 -26.48
CA GLN A 1181 -9.14 34.70 -26.94
C GLN A 1181 -9.47 33.22 -27.17
N GLU A 1182 -8.90 32.35 -26.33
CA GLU A 1182 -9.19 30.93 -26.31
C GLU A 1182 -10.67 30.65 -26.03
N GLU A 1183 -11.24 29.79 -26.86
CA GLU A 1183 -12.61 29.37 -26.73
C GLU A 1183 -12.75 28.32 -25.62
N ILE A 1184 -13.60 28.56 -24.63
CA ILE A 1184 -13.90 27.59 -23.56
C ILE A 1184 -15.41 27.44 -23.44
N ASP A 1185 -15.88 26.22 -23.19
CA ASP A 1185 -17.29 25.93 -23.03
C ASP A 1185 -17.86 26.64 -21.79
N VAL A 1186 -19.01 27.29 -21.96
CA VAL A 1186 -19.86 27.77 -20.87
C VAL A 1186 -21.12 26.91 -20.83
N GLY A 1187 -21.45 26.38 -19.66
CA GLY A 1187 -22.62 25.55 -19.43
C GLY A 1187 -23.62 26.14 -18.45
N ILE A 1188 -24.90 25.90 -18.68
CA ILE A 1188 -26.00 26.27 -17.78
C ILE A 1188 -26.88 25.05 -17.54
N TYR A 1189 -27.24 24.82 -16.28
CA TYR A 1189 -28.01 23.67 -15.83
C TYR A 1189 -29.39 24.09 -15.30
N ASN A 1190 -30.41 23.26 -15.56
CA ASN A 1190 -31.75 23.40 -14.97
C ASN A 1190 -31.82 22.77 -13.55
N ALA A 1191 -33.04 22.68 -13.01
CA ALA A 1191 -33.28 22.14 -11.67
C ALA A 1191 -33.08 20.62 -11.56
N GLU A 1192 -33.29 19.93 -12.67
CA GLU A 1192 -33.13 18.50 -12.85
C GLU A 1192 -31.65 18.10 -12.98
N GLY A 1193 -30.76 19.09 -13.12
CA GLY A 1193 -29.32 18.89 -13.30
C GLY A 1193 -28.91 18.65 -14.75
N GLU A 1194 -29.83 18.83 -15.70
CA GLU A 1194 -29.59 18.67 -17.14
C GLU A 1194 -28.94 19.93 -17.70
N LEU A 1195 -28.01 19.74 -18.63
CA LEU A 1195 -27.34 20.82 -19.33
C LEU A 1195 -28.25 21.44 -20.41
N ILE A 1196 -28.80 22.62 -20.14
CA ILE A 1196 -29.72 23.35 -21.04
C ILE A 1196 -29.00 24.31 -22.00
N TYR A 1197 -27.72 24.59 -21.74
CA TYR A 1197 -26.85 25.38 -22.61
C TYR A 1197 -25.43 24.84 -22.51
N LEU A 1198 -24.76 24.67 -23.65
CA LEU A 1198 -23.33 24.36 -23.74
C LEU A 1198 -22.78 24.92 -25.05
N GLN A 1199 -22.02 26.02 -24.97
CA GLN A 1199 -21.36 26.62 -26.14
C GLN A 1199 -20.02 27.23 -25.76
N LYS A 1200 -19.10 27.26 -26.72
CA LYS A 1200 -17.78 27.89 -26.59
C LYS A 1200 -17.86 29.40 -26.67
N HIS A 1201 -17.19 30.08 -25.74
CA HIS A 1201 -17.02 31.54 -25.73
C HIS A 1201 -15.54 31.89 -25.64
N PRO A 1202 -15.09 32.96 -26.31
CA PRO A 1202 -13.69 33.40 -26.25
C PRO A 1202 -13.38 34.09 -24.93
N PHE A 1203 -12.27 33.71 -24.30
CA PHE A 1203 -11.77 34.30 -23.06
C PHE A 1203 -10.33 34.80 -23.20
N SER A 1204 -10.04 35.90 -22.53
CA SER A 1204 -8.68 36.46 -22.39
C SER A 1204 -8.21 36.30 -20.94
N ASP A 1205 -6.96 36.65 -20.66
CA ASP A 1205 -6.49 36.70 -19.27
C ASP A 1205 -7.35 37.68 -18.44
N ASP A 1206 -7.55 37.34 -17.17
CA ASP A 1206 -8.32 38.09 -16.17
C ASP A 1206 -9.86 37.90 -16.21
N GLU A 1207 -10.59 38.77 -15.52
CA GLU A 1207 -12.03 38.66 -15.30
C GLU A 1207 -12.83 39.16 -16.53
N SER A 1208 -13.80 38.34 -16.97
CA SER A 1208 -14.73 38.60 -18.07
C SER A 1208 -16.17 38.42 -17.59
N SER A 1209 -17.12 39.12 -18.22
CA SER A 1209 -18.56 38.96 -17.95
C SER A 1209 -19.31 38.59 -19.21
N LEU A 1210 -20.20 37.60 -19.11
CA LEU A 1210 -20.97 37.05 -20.21
C LEU A 1210 -22.44 36.92 -19.80
N THR A 1211 -23.35 37.40 -20.63
CA THR A 1211 -24.80 37.21 -20.43
C THR A 1211 -25.36 36.26 -21.49
N ILE A 1212 -26.01 35.19 -21.05
CA ILE A 1212 -26.61 34.17 -21.91
C ILE A 1212 -28.12 34.09 -21.59
N THR A 1213 -28.96 34.10 -22.62
CA THR A 1213 -30.40 33.90 -22.46
C THR A 1213 -30.77 32.43 -22.63
N VAL A 1214 -31.49 31.86 -21.66
CA VAL A 1214 -32.00 30.47 -21.68
C VAL A 1214 -33.52 30.41 -21.53
N ASP A 1215 -34.13 29.35 -22.07
CA ASP A 1215 -35.58 29.17 -22.10
C ASP A 1215 -36.15 28.49 -20.84
N GLN A 1216 -35.28 27.95 -19.98
CA GLN A 1216 -35.63 27.23 -18.75
C GLN A 1216 -34.99 27.89 -17.53
N PRO A 1217 -35.60 27.77 -16.33
CA PRO A 1217 -35.05 28.32 -15.11
C PRO A 1217 -33.70 27.66 -14.75
N PRO A 1218 -32.60 28.44 -14.67
CA PRO A 1218 -31.27 27.90 -14.40
C PRO A 1218 -30.98 27.85 -12.89
N ILE A 1219 -30.30 26.79 -12.43
CA ILE A 1219 -29.88 26.62 -11.01
C ILE A 1219 -28.36 26.69 -10.87
N ARG A 1220 -27.61 26.29 -11.90
CA ARG A 1220 -26.14 26.33 -11.90
C ARG A 1220 -25.63 26.80 -13.24
N ALA A 1221 -24.47 27.43 -13.24
CA ALA A 1221 -23.76 27.79 -14.45
C ALA A 1221 -22.25 27.73 -14.21
N GLY A 1222 -21.47 27.55 -15.28
CA GLY A 1222 -20.01 27.40 -15.15
C GLY A 1222 -19.24 27.43 -16.46
N ILE A 1223 -17.93 27.50 -16.33
CA ILE A 1223 -16.93 27.41 -17.41
C ILE A 1223 -16.27 26.02 -17.38
N ASP A 1224 -16.00 25.44 -18.55
CA ASP A 1224 -15.55 24.05 -18.72
C ASP A 1224 -16.30 23.06 -17.80
N PRO A 1225 -17.64 23.00 -17.90
CA PRO A 1225 -18.49 22.27 -16.97
C PRO A 1225 -18.37 20.74 -17.08
N LEU A 1226 -17.71 20.25 -18.14
CA LEU A 1226 -17.46 18.82 -18.39
C LEU A 1226 -15.99 18.43 -18.18
N HIS A 1227 -15.16 19.33 -17.65
CA HIS A 1227 -13.74 19.10 -17.31
C HIS A 1227 -12.91 18.63 -18.50
N LYS A 1228 -13.10 19.27 -19.66
CA LYS A 1228 -12.41 18.94 -20.91
C LYS A 1228 -10.97 19.46 -20.89
N LEU A 1229 -10.73 20.60 -20.25
CA LEU A 1229 -9.42 21.21 -20.12
C LEU A 1229 -8.73 20.74 -18.83
N ILE A 1230 -7.41 20.80 -18.84
CA ILE A 1230 -6.59 20.41 -17.68
C ILE A 1230 -6.56 21.58 -16.68
N ASP A 1231 -7.66 21.74 -15.96
CA ASP A 1231 -7.81 22.77 -14.92
C ASP A 1231 -7.17 22.32 -13.59
N LYS A 1232 -6.52 23.24 -12.87
CA LYS A 1232 -5.88 22.97 -11.58
C LYS A 1232 -6.89 22.83 -10.42
N LEU A 1233 -8.00 23.55 -10.48
CA LEU A 1233 -9.02 23.64 -9.44
C LEU A 1233 -10.44 23.48 -10.02
N PRO A 1234 -10.74 22.38 -10.71
CA PRO A 1234 -12.01 22.19 -11.42
C PRO A 1234 -13.29 22.21 -10.55
N ASP A 1235 -13.16 22.35 -9.23
CA ASP A 1235 -14.29 22.50 -8.29
C ASP A 1235 -14.88 23.92 -8.29
N ASP A 1236 -14.14 24.94 -8.74
CA ASP A 1236 -14.61 26.33 -8.83
C ASP A 1236 -15.03 26.74 -10.26
N ASN A 1237 -15.10 25.77 -11.18
CA ASN A 1237 -15.62 25.92 -12.54
C ASN A 1237 -17.13 26.22 -12.58
N ILE A 1238 -17.89 25.70 -11.60
CA ILE A 1238 -19.36 25.76 -11.56
C ILE A 1238 -19.83 26.38 -10.25
N THR A 1239 -20.82 27.27 -10.32
CA THR A 1239 -21.47 27.86 -9.14
C THR A 1239 -22.99 27.81 -9.24
N VAL A 1240 -23.66 28.05 -8.11
CA VAL A 1240 -25.11 28.20 -8.05
C VAL A 1240 -25.48 29.56 -8.62
N ALA A 1241 -26.46 29.58 -9.52
CA ALA A 1241 -26.98 30.79 -10.10
C ALA A 1241 -27.97 31.43 -9.10
N THR A 1242 -27.70 32.66 -8.66
CA THR A 1242 -28.53 33.39 -7.69
C THR A 1242 -29.41 34.42 -8.39
N GLU A 1243 -30.63 34.63 -7.91
CA GLU A 1243 -31.47 35.72 -8.42
C GLU A 1243 -30.79 37.08 -8.17
N ALA A 1244 -30.75 37.92 -9.21
CA ALA A 1244 -29.96 39.16 -9.27
C ALA A 1244 -30.44 40.27 -8.31
#